data_AF-A0A6G0W771-F1
#
_entry.id   AF-A0A6G0W771-F1
#
_cell.length_a   1.000
_cell.length_b   1.000
_cell.length_c   1.000
_cell.angle_alpha   90.00
_cell.angle_beta   90.00
_cell.angle_gamma   90.00
#
_symmetry.space_group_name_H-M   'P 1'
#
loop_
_entity.id
_entity.type
_entity.pdbx_description
1 polymer ?
#
loop_
_entity_poly.entity_id
_entity_poly.type
_entity_poly.pdbx_seq_one_letter_code
_entity_poly.pdbx_strand_id
1 'polypeptide(L)'
;MSTRLRGVACSYETFTCYHLLRLLIDNDEDTMVFQPTVVDSELFRFLRALSVLPKTDLESSTTTENSQSDLLGQFLNGQALPSSGRSMDVMGYFGRQFAVEQQLTTDGWWLQNLSDYIKNEEEGVYGLIQGSVDEDGGDLRVVLFGWLTNESFEGAFLRERATYVLRFLTTLTSNVVCCLAPQDIIRASPAPSSEASTLPKKYSVSFSIKTAKVEEEQVRCEFKYEAGWGDEFDNGELVPGPVVALAVIKSDRHVISERSSHYLTSVEAFGTWLIEIMKTHAVDVQCQIPRPMMASALKLKNEFPKDVLDSITEGVIRAQIRVDADLKVKKDLAMMQKRCEENGEIAFYVRIDDPQQENLANDALQKDLKMLKGWHMSVGSALQPALADFRSTIDITVNKAYEPIAAKNDIETKGILSGMWQWFTTANQISFPYLEKGELVKQALENSANELKNHYQSWCRLLNTAMKNEKIIAWRVDREYNAMMKAVNLKSMLSSRKEEVVRNSFAVMIDNHTKAELAGHLVTEVVNCYNHSVVFRKQEIKEDAEIVSVYCVSKTFPELRGSFTLPKKAKLVHISLVEDICVIVYLQERIANMETHVRAYKKSNWTKSIAAKHFPKETHLCDFDPSHRLLAMLHSDNLIDLYAFNESYKVLERVQTVNLQFLRVQSPFYSMVIFGGDNHGLALIDQEGRLQSSFIRSKQVSKLIEHLVIIGNTKLVKVQGESSYTVKVQTVLTADNTMLAEATLKIPVVMEWSRCSVSCVGENLICFDSVSTRVRIWNLHIATGKMAWQLQGSQTTKGESVPLEDHPMWSLFHLYEKFPVQSLVATSTGSSLVSGRLQIHVSGSANKAAVTNLLTLVMHKLQGLNKNLSPLNLEDDLKVHTSGSVSWCGSTVAMAPWVLELVVFVPVQICRARDNQLILLNNGHEENSMGTEAHEVAKSICFGPISSVLQHWGGPVVVLTSMGKQSTGKSYYLNHLTGSSFAISGARCTDGVWLTVRLMGKCLLVVLDLKAWDHLSVRLKRIYFCLC
;
A
#
# COMPACT_ATOMS: atom_id res chain seq x y z
N MET A 1 76.09 18.27 1.40
CA MET A 1 77.53 18.54 1.60
C MET A 1 78.34 17.37 1.05
N SER A 2 79.30 17.69 0.17
CA SER A 2 80.54 16.97 -0.16
C SER A 2 80.49 15.48 -0.58
N THR A 3 80.51 15.29 -1.89
CA THR A 3 81.18 14.22 -2.66
C THR A 3 82.39 13.54 -2.00
N ARG A 4 82.45 12.20 -2.09
CA ARG A 4 83.69 11.46 -2.37
C ARG A 4 83.46 10.44 -3.47
N LEU A 5 84.07 10.73 -4.62
CA LEU A 5 84.30 9.84 -5.75
C LEU A 5 85.02 8.57 -5.30
N ARG A 6 84.52 7.41 -5.72
CA ARG A 6 85.35 6.22 -5.98
C ARG A 6 85.04 5.74 -7.40
N GLY A 7 86.05 5.81 -8.25
CA GLY A 7 86.00 5.28 -9.60
C GLY A 7 86.05 3.77 -9.60
N VAL A 8 85.02 3.16 -10.18
CA VAL A 8 85.09 1.98 -11.06
C VAL A 8 83.93 2.17 -12.06
N ALA A 9 84.19 2.82 -13.20
CA ALA A 9 83.20 3.08 -14.26
C ALA A 9 82.97 1.84 -15.16
N CYS A 10 82.90 0.66 -14.55
CA CYS A 10 82.44 -0.58 -15.15
C CYS A 10 81.61 -1.29 -14.09
N SER A 11 80.30 -1.48 -14.33
CA SER A 11 79.55 -2.71 -14.01
C SER A 11 78.06 -2.55 -13.66
N TYR A 12 77.50 -1.33 -13.54
CA TYR A 12 76.07 -1.23 -13.18
C TYR A 12 75.13 -1.74 -14.29
N GLU A 13 75.47 -1.55 -15.57
CA GLU A 13 74.70 -2.13 -16.70
C GLU A 13 74.90 -3.65 -16.85
N THR A 14 76.01 -4.21 -16.36
CA THR A 14 76.29 -5.67 -16.45
C THR A 14 75.69 -6.48 -15.32
N PHE A 15 75.12 -5.83 -14.30
CA PHE A 15 74.55 -6.50 -13.15
C PHE A 15 73.15 -7.06 -13.47
N THR A 16 72.97 -8.38 -13.38
CA THR A 16 71.78 -9.10 -13.83
C THR A 16 70.64 -9.17 -12.82
N CYS A 17 70.58 -8.22 -11.88
CA CYS A 17 69.51 -8.09 -10.90
C CYS A 17 68.96 -6.66 -10.87
N TYR A 18 67.64 -6.52 -10.96
CA TYR A 18 66.95 -5.25 -11.23
C TYR A 18 65.90 -4.96 -10.16
N HIS A 19 65.98 -3.81 -9.48
CA HIS A 19 65.01 -3.44 -8.44
C HIS A 19 63.78 -2.78 -9.08
N LEU A 20 62.78 -3.59 -9.46
CA LEU A 20 61.64 -3.13 -10.26
C LEU A 20 60.59 -2.35 -9.45
N LEU A 21 60.29 -2.80 -8.23
CA LEU A 21 59.29 -2.18 -7.35
C LEU A 21 59.90 -1.89 -5.99
N ARG A 22 59.88 -0.63 -5.55
CA ARG A 22 60.24 -0.21 -4.19
C ARG A 22 58.98 -0.01 -3.36
N LEU A 23 58.94 -0.50 -2.12
CA LEU A 23 57.74 -0.38 -1.25
C LEU A 23 57.78 0.81 -0.30
N LEU A 24 58.95 1.16 0.22
CA LEU A 24 59.14 2.20 1.24
C LEU A 24 59.90 3.38 0.66
N ILE A 25 59.46 4.59 1.01
CA ILE A 25 60.10 5.85 0.63
C ILE A 25 60.25 6.71 1.87
N ASP A 26 61.39 7.38 2.00
CA ASP A 26 61.63 8.40 3.03
C ASP A 26 60.74 9.61 2.78
N ASN A 27 59.94 9.98 3.78
CA ASN A 27 59.21 11.24 3.76
C ASN A 27 60.10 12.40 4.25
N ASP A 28 59.66 13.65 4.06
CA ASP A 28 60.38 14.88 4.48
C ASP A 28 60.72 14.94 5.98
N GLU A 29 60.13 14.07 6.81
CA GLU A 29 60.37 13.92 8.25
C GLU A 29 61.27 12.70 8.61
N ASP A 30 62.01 12.14 7.65
CA ASP A 30 62.84 10.92 7.80
C ASP A 30 62.07 9.70 8.35
N THR A 31 60.77 9.62 8.06
CA THR A 31 59.91 8.47 8.40
C THR A 31 59.61 7.66 7.15
N MET A 32 59.80 6.34 7.23
CA MET A 32 59.53 5.40 6.13
C MET A 32 58.02 5.28 5.90
N VAL A 33 57.56 5.71 4.72
CA VAL A 33 56.15 5.62 4.31
C VAL A 33 55.97 4.51 3.28
N PHE A 34 54.90 3.71 3.43
CA PHE A 34 54.53 2.70 2.45
C PHE A 34 53.98 3.35 1.17
N GLN A 35 54.87 3.53 0.20
CA GLN A 35 54.60 4.13 -1.11
C GLN A 35 55.20 3.28 -2.23
N PRO A 36 54.55 2.15 -2.58
CA PRO A 36 54.94 1.34 -3.73
C PRO A 36 55.15 2.18 -5.00
N THR A 37 56.34 2.09 -5.58
CA THR A 37 56.80 2.92 -6.70
C THR A 37 57.67 2.07 -7.63
N VAL A 38 57.39 2.13 -8.93
CA VAL A 38 58.25 1.51 -9.94
C VAL A 38 59.53 2.34 -10.06
N VAL A 39 60.69 1.70 -10.04
CA VAL A 39 61.97 2.41 -10.12
C VAL A 39 62.35 2.59 -11.60
N ASP A 40 62.01 3.74 -12.18
CA ASP A 40 62.15 4.00 -13.62
C ASP A 40 63.54 3.65 -14.19
N SER A 41 64.62 4.03 -13.51
CA SER A 41 65.99 3.75 -13.97
C SER A 41 66.27 2.24 -14.08
N GLU A 42 65.76 1.46 -13.13
CA GLU A 42 65.91 0.01 -13.07
C GLU A 42 64.97 -0.70 -14.04
N LEU A 43 63.74 -0.17 -14.20
CA LEU A 43 62.80 -0.62 -15.22
C LEU A 43 63.42 -0.49 -16.62
N PHE A 44 63.97 0.67 -16.98
CA PHE A 44 64.57 0.84 -18.31
C PHE A 44 65.83 -0.03 -18.50
N ARG A 45 66.63 -0.23 -17.45
CA ARG A 45 67.78 -1.17 -17.45
C ARG A 45 67.32 -2.61 -17.70
N PHE A 46 66.23 -3.01 -17.04
CA PHE A 46 65.59 -4.32 -17.23
C PHE A 46 65.00 -4.48 -18.64
N LEU A 47 64.33 -3.47 -19.19
CA LEU A 47 63.77 -3.50 -20.54
C LEU A 47 64.85 -3.57 -21.64
N ARG A 48 66.03 -2.96 -21.43
CA ARG A 48 67.20 -3.16 -22.32
C ARG A 48 67.70 -4.59 -22.27
N ALA A 49 67.77 -5.18 -21.08
CA ALA A 49 68.18 -6.58 -20.91
C ALA A 49 67.19 -7.57 -21.55
N LEU A 50 65.89 -7.27 -21.53
CA LEU A 50 64.86 -8.02 -22.26
C LEU A 50 64.86 -7.76 -23.78
N SER A 51 65.76 -6.90 -24.28
CA SER A 51 65.79 -6.45 -25.69
C SER A 51 64.48 -5.83 -26.18
N VAL A 52 63.75 -5.19 -25.26
CA VAL A 52 62.57 -4.34 -25.54
C VAL A 52 63.04 -2.95 -25.98
N LEU A 53 64.13 -2.47 -25.38
CA LEU A 53 64.79 -1.21 -25.73
C LEU A 53 66.20 -1.48 -26.28
N PRO A 54 66.71 -0.63 -27.18
CA PRO A 54 68.06 -0.79 -27.74
C PRO A 54 69.14 -0.68 -26.66
N LYS A 55 70.26 -1.39 -26.85
CA LYS A 55 71.45 -1.29 -26.00
C LYS A 55 72.06 0.11 -26.14
N THR A 56 72.57 0.67 -25.05
CA THR A 56 73.21 1.99 -25.04
C THR A 56 74.62 1.88 -25.62
N ASP A 57 74.78 2.13 -26.91
CA ASP A 57 76.11 2.17 -27.53
C ASP A 57 76.83 3.46 -27.12
N LEU A 58 77.92 3.32 -26.36
CA LEU A 58 78.74 4.43 -25.85
C LEU A 58 79.47 5.23 -26.96
N GLU A 59 79.39 4.82 -28.23
CA GLU A 59 80.17 5.41 -29.33
C GLU A 59 79.35 6.11 -30.43
N SER A 60 78.01 6.11 -30.37
CA SER A 60 77.17 6.79 -31.38
C SER A 60 76.22 7.82 -30.76
N SER A 61 76.77 8.86 -30.14
CA SER A 61 76.02 10.07 -29.78
C SER A 61 75.75 10.94 -31.01
N THR A 62 74.95 10.42 -31.94
CA THR A 62 74.46 11.17 -33.10
C THR A 62 72.95 10.96 -33.25
N THR A 63 72.21 12.00 -32.87
CA THR A 63 70.89 12.40 -33.40
C THR A 63 69.80 11.32 -33.49
N THR A 64 69.28 10.87 -32.35
CA THR A 64 67.88 10.41 -32.28
C THR A 64 67.16 11.20 -31.20
N GLU A 65 66.16 11.98 -31.61
CA GLU A 65 65.35 12.90 -30.79
C GLU A 65 64.40 12.20 -29.79
N ASN A 66 64.34 10.86 -29.78
CA ASN A 66 63.36 10.11 -29.01
C ASN A 66 63.89 9.74 -27.61
N SER A 67 63.11 10.03 -26.56
CA SER A 67 63.42 9.61 -25.19
C SER A 67 63.28 8.08 -25.01
N GLN A 68 63.87 7.50 -23.96
CA GLN A 68 63.70 6.06 -23.65
C GLN A 68 62.22 5.68 -23.45
N SER A 69 61.44 6.59 -22.88
CA SER A 69 60.00 6.47 -22.75
C SER A 69 59.32 6.41 -24.12
N ASP A 70 59.71 7.26 -25.08
CA ASP A 70 59.15 7.27 -26.44
C ASP A 70 59.38 5.95 -27.16
N LEU A 71 60.59 5.39 -27.05
CA LEU A 71 60.93 4.08 -27.60
C LEU A 71 60.06 2.96 -27.01
N LEU A 72 59.78 3.01 -25.70
CA LEU A 72 58.87 2.07 -25.05
C LEU A 72 57.43 2.20 -25.57
N GLY A 73 56.93 3.43 -25.72
CA GLY A 73 55.60 3.69 -26.29
C GLY A 73 55.47 3.18 -27.72
N GLN A 74 56.49 3.40 -28.56
CA GLN A 74 56.57 2.88 -29.92
C GLN A 74 56.58 1.35 -29.97
N PHE A 75 57.39 0.71 -29.11
CA PHE A 75 57.43 -0.75 -28.99
C PHE A 75 56.05 -1.31 -28.61
N LEU A 76 55.44 -0.77 -27.56
CA LEU A 76 54.13 -1.23 -27.08
C LEU A 76 53.04 -1.01 -28.12
N ASN A 77 53.01 0.13 -28.83
CA ASN A 77 52.04 0.34 -29.89
C ASN A 77 52.24 -0.61 -31.09
N GLY A 78 53.49 -0.91 -31.46
CA GLY A 78 53.81 -1.80 -32.58
C GLY A 78 53.59 -3.29 -32.30
N GLN A 79 53.67 -3.73 -31.04
CA GLN A 79 53.70 -5.15 -30.64
C GLN A 79 52.59 -5.57 -29.66
N ALA A 80 51.84 -4.65 -29.04
CA ALA A 80 50.78 -5.00 -28.09
C ALA A 80 49.48 -5.49 -28.76
N LEU A 81 49.36 -5.38 -30.10
CA LEU A 81 48.26 -5.95 -30.88
C LEU A 81 48.69 -7.29 -31.50
N PRO A 82 47.91 -8.37 -31.34
CA PRO A 82 48.40 -9.74 -31.45
C PRO A 82 48.54 -10.19 -32.91
N SER A 83 49.78 -10.35 -33.39
CA SER A 83 50.08 -11.30 -34.48
C SER A 83 51.54 -11.75 -34.64
N SER A 84 52.53 -11.23 -33.90
CA SER A 84 53.94 -11.68 -34.06
C SER A 84 54.89 -11.32 -32.90
N GLY A 85 54.45 -11.44 -31.65
CA GLY A 85 55.22 -11.00 -30.48
C GLY A 85 56.16 -12.05 -29.89
N ARG A 86 57.35 -11.61 -29.43
CA ARG A 86 58.27 -12.42 -28.61
C ARG A 86 57.59 -12.91 -27.33
N SER A 87 57.88 -14.13 -26.89
CA SER A 87 57.43 -14.70 -25.61
C SER A 87 58.59 -14.87 -24.64
N MET A 88 58.27 -14.98 -23.36
CA MET A 88 59.23 -15.31 -22.30
C MET A 88 58.54 -16.12 -21.20
N ASP A 89 59.31 -16.83 -20.40
CA ASP A 89 58.81 -17.55 -19.22
C ASP A 89 59.12 -16.79 -17.94
N VAL A 90 58.11 -16.60 -17.08
CA VAL A 90 58.25 -15.82 -15.85
C VAL A 90 57.88 -16.66 -14.63
N MET A 91 58.71 -16.66 -13.59
CA MET A 91 58.47 -17.36 -12.32
C MET A 91 58.58 -16.42 -11.12
N GLY A 92 57.65 -16.54 -10.17
CA GLY A 92 57.57 -15.68 -8.99
C GLY A 92 58.12 -16.37 -7.74
N TYR A 93 58.80 -15.65 -6.85
CA TYR A 93 59.23 -16.14 -5.54
C TYR A 93 58.73 -15.19 -4.44
N PHE A 94 58.02 -15.74 -3.46
CA PHE A 94 57.35 -14.96 -2.42
C PHE A 94 57.62 -15.55 -1.02
N GLY A 95 58.09 -14.72 -0.10
CA GLY A 95 58.35 -15.11 1.29
C GLY A 95 59.20 -14.08 2.01
N ARG A 96 59.67 -14.43 3.22
CA ARG A 96 60.65 -13.65 3.97
C ARG A 96 62.00 -13.67 3.23
N GLN A 97 62.76 -12.57 3.28
CA GLN A 97 64.08 -12.42 2.63
C GLN A 97 64.95 -13.67 2.75
N PHE A 98 65.17 -14.17 3.97
CA PHE A 98 65.99 -15.35 4.24
C PHE A 98 65.48 -16.62 3.52
N ALA A 99 64.17 -16.87 3.54
CA ALA A 99 63.59 -18.04 2.89
C ALA A 99 63.65 -17.94 1.37
N VAL A 100 63.48 -16.72 0.82
CA VAL A 100 63.57 -16.45 -0.61
C VAL A 100 65.01 -16.62 -1.11
N GLU A 101 66.00 -16.06 -0.41
CA GLU A 101 67.42 -16.25 -0.73
C GLU A 101 67.82 -17.73 -0.68
N GLN A 102 67.39 -18.46 0.35
CA GLN A 102 67.66 -19.89 0.49
C GLN A 102 67.06 -20.70 -0.68
N GLN A 103 65.80 -20.43 -1.03
CA GLN A 103 65.13 -21.17 -2.11
C GLN A 103 65.73 -20.80 -3.48
N LEU A 104 66.02 -19.53 -3.76
CA LEU A 104 66.70 -19.10 -4.99
C LEU A 104 68.11 -19.69 -5.10
N THR A 105 68.85 -19.82 -4.00
CA THR A 105 70.15 -20.49 -3.96
C THR A 105 70.01 -21.97 -4.30
N THR A 106 69.01 -22.63 -3.71
CA THR A 106 68.71 -24.05 -3.93
C THR A 106 68.27 -24.33 -5.37
N ASP A 107 67.53 -23.41 -5.98
CA ASP A 107 67.06 -23.49 -7.37
C ASP A 107 68.09 -22.99 -8.39
N GLY A 108 69.26 -22.51 -7.95
CA GLY A 108 70.37 -22.10 -8.82
C GLY A 108 70.26 -20.69 -9.41
N TRP A 109 69.39 -19.83 -8.87
CA TRP A 109 69.16 -18.45 -9.34
C TRP A 109 69.92 -17.40 -8.52
N TRP A 110 70.38 -17.73 -7.31
CA TRP A 110 71.14 -16.79 -6.46
C TRP A 110 72.63 -16.77 -6.84
N LEU A 111 73.10 -15.66 -7.42
CA LEU A 111 74.52 -15.41 -7.70
C LEU A 111 75.28 -15.04 -6.41
N GLN A 112 76.53 -15.49 -6.28
CA GLN A 112 77.34 -15.33 -5.06
C GLN A 112 77.50 -13.89 -4.56
N ASN A 113 77.45 -12.91 -5.45
CA ASN A 113 77.68 -11.50 -5.10
C ASN A 113 76.38 -10.70 -4.92
N LEU A 114 75.18 -11.28 -5.09
CA LEU A 114 73.91 -10.54 -5.00
C LEU A 114 73.72 -9.86 -3.64
N SER A 115 74.12 -10.55 -2.57
CA SER A 115 73.98 -10.09 -1.19
C SER A 115 74.83 -8.83 -0.89
N ASP A 116 75.81 -8.49 -1.75
CA ASP A 116 76.59 -7.26 -1.64
C ASP A 116 75.86 -6.03 -2.21
N TYR A 117 74.87 -6.24 -3.10
CA TYR A 117 74.16 -5.17 -3.82
C TYR A 117 72.73 -4.96 -3.33
N ILE A 118 72.10 -6.00 -2.76
CA ILE A 118 70.75 -5.91 -2.20
C ILE A 118 70.87 -5.62 -0.69
N LYS A 119 70.42 -4.45 -0.25
CA LYS A 119 70.43 -4.11 1.18
C LYS A 119 69.32 -4.84 1.93
N ASN A 120 69.59 -5.25 3.17
CA ASN A 120 68.59 -5.93 4.01
C ASN A 120 67.39 -5.05 4.37
N GLU A 121 67.59 -3.74 4.45
CA GLU A 121 66.55 -2.77 4.84
C GLU A 121 65.66 -2.35 3.65
N GLU A 122 66.10 -2.57 2.41
CA GLU A 122 65.32 -2.22 1.23
C GLU A 122 64.20 -3.26 1.02
N GLU A 123 62.96 -2.83 0.85
CA GLU A 123 61.82 -3.72 0.59
C GLU A 123 61.23 -3.48 -0.80
N GLY A 124 60.96 -4.57 -1.53
CA GLY A 124 60.62 -4.46 -2.94
C GLY A 124 60.40 -5.77 -3.70
N VAL A 125 60.33 -5.63 -5.02
CA VAL A 125 60.40 -6.75 -5.97
C VAL A 125 61.60 -6.55 -6.88
N TYR A 126 62.38 -7.63 -7.02
CA TYR A 126 63.54 -7.69 -7.87
C TYR A 126 63.32 -8.66 -9.04
N GLY A 127 63.97 -8.39 -10.17
CA GLY A 127 63.99 -9.25 -11.35
C GLY A 127 65.37 -9.82 -11.62
N LEU A 128 65.44 -11.08 -12.05
CA LEU A 128 66.63 -11.74 -12.62
C LEU A 128 66.30 -12.25 -14.01
N ILE A 129 67.27 -12.25 -14.91
CA ILE A 129 67.11 -12.74 -16.30
C ILE A 129 68.17 -13.80 -16.58
N GLN A 130 67.76 -14.86 -17.28
CA GLN A 130 68.65 -15.86 -17.86
C GLN A 130 68.25 -16.15 -19.31
N GLY A 131 69.24 -16.24 -20.20
CA GLY A 131 69.06 -16.43 -21.65
C GLY A 131 69.49 -15.19 -22.45
N SER A 132 69.76 -15.37 -23.75
CA SER A 132 70.10 -14.30 -24.69
C SER A 132 69.11 -14.27 -25.85
N VAL A 133 68.75 -13.08 -26.31
CA VAL A 133 67.89 -12.85 -27.49
C VAL A 133 68.69 -12.96 -28.80
N ASP A 134 70.03 -12.90 -28.71
CA ASP A 134 70.95 -12.89 -29.87
C ASP A 134 71.27 -14.31 -30.40
N GLU A 135 70.76 -15.38 -29.76
CA GLU A 135 70.86 -16.75 -30.24
C GLU A 135 69.46 -17.24 -30.68
N ASP A 136 69.29 -17.49 -31.99
CA ASP A 136 68.06 -18.00 -32.60
C ASP A 136 67.62 -19.31 -31.92
N GLY A 137 66.74 -19.20 -30.92
CA GLY A 137 66.09 -20.32 -30.24
C GLY A 137 66.18 -20.39 -28.71
N GLY A 138 66.73 -19.39 -28.00
CA GLY A 138 66.82 -19.41 -26.54
C GLY A 138 65.51 -19.01 -25.81
N ASP A 139 64.96 -19.89 -24.96
CA ASP A 139 63.84 -19.58 -24.05
C ASP A 139 64.28 -18.51 -23.01
N LEU A 140 63.86 -17.25 -23.19
CA LEU A 140 64.12 -16.18 -22.22
C LEU A 140 63.38 -16.46 -20.91
N ARG A 141 64.11 -16.52 -19.80
CA ARG A 141 63.58 -16.82 -18.46
C ARG A 141 63.76 -15.65 -17.52
N VAL A 142 62.70 -15.30 -16.82
CA VAL A 142 62.67 -14.20 -15.86
C VAL A 142 62.21 -14.73 -14.50
N VAL A 143 62.99 -14.42 -13.46
CA VAL A 143 62.57 -14.63 -12.07
C VAL A 143 62.22 -13.29 -11.46
N LEU A 144 61.01 -13.19 -10.89
CA LEU A 144 60.60 -12.08 -10.05
C LEU A 144 60.56 -12.55 -8.60
N PHE A 145 61.18 -11.83 -7.67
CA PHE A 145 61.17 -12.22 -6.27
C PHE A 145 60.88 -11.06 -5.32
N GLY A 146 60.07 -11.33 -4.31
CA GLY A 146 59.80 -10.40 -3.22
C GLY A 146 60.94 -10.37 -2.22
N TRP A 147 61.49 -9.19 -1.96
CA TRP A 147 62.50 -8.96 -0.94
C TRP A 147 61.83 -8.23 0.22
N LEU A 148 61.34 -9.00 1.20
CA LEU A 148 60.50 -8.52 2.30
C LEU A 148 61.07 -8.91 3.67
N THR A 149 61.23 -7.92 4.55
CA THR A 149 61.70 -8.12 5.93
C THR A 149 60.70 -8.94 6.74
N ASN A 150 61.11 -9.37 7.94
CA ASN A 150 60.22 -10.08 8.85
C ASN A 150 59.00 -9.25 9.26
N GLU A 151 59.18 -7.93 9.44
CA GLU A 151 58.12 -7.00 9.83
C GLU A 151 57.01 -6.92 8.78
N SER A 152 57.35 -7.06 7.49
CA SER A 152 56.39 -7.09 6.39
C SER A 152 55.36 -8.21 6.49
N PHE A 153 55.60 -9.23 7.31
CA PHE A 153 54.70 -10.35 7.55
C PHE A 153 53.98 -10.29 8.91
N GLU A 154 54.04 -9.16 9.61
CA GLU A 154 53.41 -8.99 10.93
C GLU A 154 52.16 -8.11 10.87
N GLY A 155 51.06 -8.58 11.48
CA GLY A 155 49.85 -7.79 11.73
C GLY A 155 49.34 -7.00 10.52
N ALA A 156 49.37 -5.67 10.62
CA ALA A 156 48.88 -4.78 9.56
C ALA A 156 49.76 -4.79 8.30
N PHE A 157 51.07 -5.03 8.44
CA PHE A 157 52.01 -5.02 7.31
C PHE A 157 51.86 -6.25 6.42
N LEU A 158 51.48 -7.41 6.97
CA LEU A 158 51.12 -8.60 6.18
C LEU A 158 50.00 -8.29 5.19
N ARG A 159 48.93 -7.65 5.69
CA ARG A 159 47.77 -7.24 4.92
C ARG A 159 48.08 -6.15 3.90
N GLU A 160 49.14 -5.37 4.09
CA GLU A 160 49.53 -4.26 3.21
C GLU A 160 50.76 -4.60 2.35
N ARG A 161 51.96 -4.66 2.93
CA ARG A 161 53.25 -4.83 2.24
C ARG A 161 53.36 -6.18 1.54
N ALA A 162 53.26 -7.28 2.30
CA ALA A 162 53.40 -8.63 1.74
C ALA A 162 52.30 -8.93 0.71
N THR A 163 51.06 -8.54 1.00
CA THR A 163 49.94 -8.68 0.06
C THR A 163 50.14 -7.88 -1.23
N TYR A 164 50.75 -6.68 -1.17
CA TYR A 164 51.05 -5.88 -2.39
C TYR A 164 52.07 -6.55 -3.28
N VAL A 165 53.14 -7.07 -2.70
CA VAL A 165 54.16 -7.82 -3.44
C VAL A 165 53.56 -9.08 -4.04
N LEU A 166 52.76 -9.83 -3.29
CA LEU A 166 52.09 -11.01 -3.83
C LEU A 166 51.14 -10.66 -4.97
N ARG A 167 50.41 -9.53 -4.88
CA ARG A 167 49.58 -9.01 -5.98
C ARG A 167 50.42 -8.67 -7.21
N PHE A 168 51.57 -8.04 -7.04
CA PHE A 168 52.49 -7.71 -8.13
C PHE A 168 52.96 -8.98 -8.85
N LEU A 169 53.45 -9.97 -8.09
CA LEU A 169 53.93 -11.24 -8.64
C LEU A 169 52.83 -12.00 -9.37
N THR A 170 51.67 -12.20 -8.73
CA THR A 170 50.53 -12.95 -9.30
C THR A 170 49.86 -12.26 -10.49
N THR A 171 50.13 -10.96 -10.71
CA THR A 171 49.67 -10.26 -11.92
C THR A 171 50.58 -10.55 -13.11
N LEU A 172 51.88 -10.75 -12.87
CA LEU A 172 52.91 -10.93 -13.91
C LEU A 172 53.25 -12.41 -14.18
N THR A 173 52.84 -13.34 -13.32
CA THR A 173 53.01 -14.78 -13.51
C THR A 173 51.95 -15.58 -12.74
N SER A 174 51.60 -16.76 -13.26
CA SER A 174 50.68 -17.70 -12.62
C SER A 174 51.42 -18.77 -11.81
N ASN A 175 52.75 -18.83 -11.86
CA ASN A 175 53.54 -19.81 -11.11
C ASN A 175 54.38 -19.07 -10.06
N VAL A 176 54.02 -19.26 -8.78
CA VAL A 176 54.65 -18.58 -7.65
C VAL A 176 55.16 -19.62 -6.63
N VAL A 177 56.44 -19.56 -6.33
CA VAL A 177 57.10 -20.33 -5.27
C VAL A 177 56.90 -19.62 -3.94
N CYS A 178 56.16 -20.25 -3.03
CA CYS A 178 56.00 -19.79 -1.66
C CYS A 178 57.19 -20.30 -0.84
N CYS A 179 58.13 -19.39 -0.56
CA CYS A 179 59.36 -19.66 0.17
C CYS A 179 59.07 -19.63 1.67
N LEU A 180 59.08 -20.80 2.31
CA LEU A 180 58.72 -20.96 3.72
C LEU A 180 59.97 -21.25 4.56
N ALA A 181 60.09 -20.58 5.71
CA ALA A 181 61.10 -20.93 6.70
C ALA A 181 60.64 -22.13 7.55
N PRO A 182 61.56 -22.86 8.22
CA PRO A 182 61.19 -23.98 9.09
C PRO A 182 60.12 -23.64 10.13
N GLN A 183 60.15 -22.43 10.70
CA GLN A 183 59.12 -21.98 11.65
C GLN A 183 57.72 -21.81 11.03
N ASP A 184 57.62 -21.46 9.75
CA ASP A 184 56.34 -21.25 9.08
C ASP A 184 55.60 -22.59 8.92
N ILE A 185 56.35 -23.65 8.60
CA ILE A 185 55.83 -25.03 8.50
C ILE A 185 55.29 -25.54 9.84
N ILE A 186 56.02 -25.27 10.93
CA ILE A 186 55.59 -25.66 12.29
C ILE A 186 54.28 -24.94 12.65
N ARG A 187 54.17 -23.64 12.33
CA ARG A 187 52.96 -22.85 12.59
C ARG A 187 51.75 -23.29 11.77
N ALA A 188 51.96 -23.79 10.56
CA ALA A 188 50.90 -24.34 9.72
C ALA A 188 50.45 -25.75 10.17
N SER A 189 51.17 -26.38 11.11
CA SER A 189 50.82 -27.69 11.66
C SER A 189 49.82 -27.55 12.83
N PRO A 190 48.83 -28.45 12.97
CA PRO A 190 47.86 -28.39 14.07
C PRO A 190 48.55 -28.58 15.43
N ALA A 191 48.50 -27.58 16.30
CA ALA A 191 49.11 -27.64 17.63
C ALA A 191 48.25 -28.44 18.63
N PRO A 192 48.84 -29.30 19.48
CA PRO A 192 48.19 -29.85 20.66
C PRO A 192 48.04 -28.78 21.75
N SER A 193 46.91 -28.78 22.44
CA SER A 193 46.53 -27.81 23.47
C SER A 193 47.46 -27.83 24.68
N SER A 194 48.18 -26.73 24.97
CA SER A 194 48.70 -26.46 26.32
C SER A 194 48.92 -24.96 26.61
N GLU A 195 48.21 -24.52 27.64
CA GLU A 195 48.42 -23.46 28.64
C GLU A 195 49.37 -22.28 28.32
N ALA A 196 48.80 -21.07 28.28
CA ALA A 196 49.51 -19.80 28.16
C ALA A 196 49.85 -19.18 29.54
N SER A 197 51.10 -18.76 29.68
CA SER A 197 51.64 -17.98 30.80
C SER A 197 51.43 -16.47 30.64
N THR A 198 51.44 -15.76 31.78
CA THR A 198 50.97 -14.37 31.95
C THR A 198 52.10 -13.33 31.96
N LEU A 199 52.02 -12.30 31.10
CA LEU A 199 52.74 -11.01 31.20
C LEU A 199 51.88 -9.85 30.60
N PRO A 200 52.08 -8.57 30.99
CA PRO A 200 51.01 -7.57 31.05
C PRO A 200 50.80 -6.73 29.78
N LYS A 201 49.53 -6.37 29.52
CA LYS A 201 49.03 -5.67 28.32
C LYS A 201 48.93 -4.15 28.50
N LYS A 202 49.26 -3.38 27.44
CA LYS A 202 48.89 -1.96 27.24
C LYS A 202 47.54 -1.85 26.53
N TYR A 203 46.76 -0.81 26.88
CA TYR A 203 45.37 -0.61 26.49
C TYR A 203 45.21 0.12 25.14
N SER A 204 44.23 -0.31 24.35
CA SER A 204 43.67 0.40 23.19
C SER A 204 42.17 0.11 23.14
N VAL A 205 41.36 1.10 22.77
CA VAL A 205 39.89 1.04 22.79
C VAL A 205 39.40 0.36 21.51
N SER A 206 38.76 -0.80 21.64
CA SER A 206 38.04 -1.48 20.55
C SER A 206 36.55 -1.53 20.83
N PHE A 207 35.74 -1.25 19.82
CA PHE A 207 34.31 -1.51 19.85
C PHE A 207 34.09 -3.01 19.59
N SER A 208 33.47 -3.73 20.52
CA SER A 208 33.12 -5.15 20.35
C SER A 208 31.61 -5.32 20.32
N ILE A 209 31.17 -6.25 19.49
CA ILE A 209 29.77 -6.63 19.34
C ILE A 209 29.51 -7.76 20.34
N LYS A 210 28.64 -7.51 21.32
CA LYS A 210 28.43 -8.45 22.44
C LYS A 210 27.76 -9.77 22.02
N THR A 211 26.92 -9.74 21.00
CA THR A 211 26.23 -10.93 20.50
C THR A 211 25.91 -10.74 19.03
N ALA A 212 26.56 -11.57 18.21
CA ALA A 212 26.13 -11.84 16.87
C ALA A 212 25.09 -12.97 16.87
N LYS A 213 23.86 -12.70 17.28
CA LYS A 213 22.78 -13.65 17.00
C LYS A 213 22.45 -13.52 15.53
N VAL A 214 23.02 -14.41 14.72
CA VAL A 214 22.51 -14.69 13.38
C VAL A 214 21.13 -15.29 13.62
N GLU A 215 20.12 -14.44 13.57
CA GLU A 215 18.75 -14.92 13.46
C GLU A 215 18.63 -15.51 12.05
N GLU A 216 18.19 -16.77 11.95
CA GLU A 216 17.98 -17.39 10.64
C GLU A 216 17.06 -16.49 9.82
N GLU A 217 17.41 -16.29 8.53
CA GLU A 217 16.56 -15.53 7.63
C GLU A 217 15.18 -16.18 7.56
N GLN A 218 14.19 -15.49 8.10
CA GLN A 218 12.83 -15.99 8.16
C GLN A 218 11.85 -14.86 7.85
N VAL A 219 10.87 -15.19 7.03
CA VAL A 219 9.65 -14.41 6.90
C VAL A 219 8.55 -15.28 7.51
N ARG A 220 7.84 -14.76 8.51
CA ARG A 220 6.68 -15.44 9.13
C ARG A 220 5.49 -14.50 9.13
N CYS A 221 4.31 -15.05 8.93
CA CYS A 221 3.07 -14.29 8.94
C CYS A 221 2.10 -14.90 9.94
N GLU A 222 1.74 -14.15 10.97
CA GLU A 222 0.87 -14.60 12.06
C GLU A 222 -0.45 -13.82 12.05
N PHE A 223 -1.58 -14.52 12.11
CA PHE A 223 -2.88 -13.86 12.18
C PHE A 223 -2.98 -13.04 13.46
N LYS A 224 -3.30 -11.74 13.32
CA LYS A 224 -3.34 -10.81 14.45
C LYS A 224 -4.76 -10.61 14.97
N TYR A 225 -5.67 -10.17 14.10
CA TYR A 225 -7.10 -10.03 14.40
C TYR A 225 -7.90 -9.77 13.12
N GLU A 226 -9.22 -9.78 13.29
CA GLU A 226 -10.22 -9.46 12.28
C GLU A 226 -11.18 -8.41 12.82
N ALA A 227 -11.49 -7.41 12.00
CA ALA A 227 -12.48 -6.38 12.29
C ALA A 227 -13.58 -6.41 11.22
N GLY A 228 -14.82 -6.30 11.67
CA GLY A 228 -15.98 -6.12 10.81
C GLY A 228 -16.17 -4.66 10.44
N TRP A 229 -16.59 -4.40 9.21
CA TRP A 229 -17.03 -3.09 8.78
C TRP A 229 -18.53 -2.90 9.07
N GLY A 230 -18.93 -1.70 9.52
CA GLY A 230 -20.29 -1.42 10.02
C GLY A 230 -21.17 -0.52 9.15
N ASP A 231 -20.62 0.15 8.13
CA ASP A 231 -21.36 1.11 7.30
C ASP A 231 -21.59 0.59 5.87
N GLU A 232 -22.71 0.94 5.22
CA GLU A 232 -22.88 0.65 3.78
C GLU A 232 -22.02 1.58 2.91
N PHE A 233 -21.39 1.01 1.88
CA PHE A 233 -20.55 1.73 0.92
C PHE A 233 -20.70 1.19 -0.50
N ASP A 234 -20.42 2.03 -1.51
CA ASP A 234 -20.48 1.63 -2.92
C ASP A 234 -19.19 0.90 -3.34
N ASN A 235 -18.04 1.40 -2.89
CA ASN A 235 -16.74 0.76 -3.12
C ASN A 235 -15.78 1.05 -1.96
N GLY A 236 -14.84 0.13 -1.72
CA GLY A 236 -13.84 0.26 -0.67
C GLY A 236 -12.52 -0.33 -1.12
N GLU A 237 -11.43 0.40 -0.92
CA GLU A 237 -10.09 -0.06 -1.29
C GLU A 237 -9.10 0.25 -0.18
N LEU A 238 -8.20 -0.69 0.10
CA LEU A 238 -7.06 -0.42 0.97
C LEU A 238 -6.08 0.51 0.28
N VAL A 239 -5.61 1.45 1.08
CA VAL A 239 -4.79 2.54 0.63
C VAL A 239 -3.44 2.42 1.33
N PRO A 240 -2.35 2.26 0.55
CA PRO A 240 -1.01 2.20 1.11
C PRO A 240 -0.54 3.57 1.62
N GLY A 241 -0.03 3.61 2.85
CA GLY A 241 0.63 4.76 3.46
C GLY A 241 1.38 4.32 4.73
N PRO A 242 2.06 5.20 5.48
CA PRO A 242 2.70 4.83 6.75
C PRO A 242 1.72 4.33 7.83
N VAL A 243 0.41 4.52 7.62
CA VAL A 243 -0.67 3.75 8.26
C VAL A 243 -1.59 3.27 7.15
N VAL A 244 -1.97 1.98 7.14
CA VAL A 244 -3.01 1.50 6.20
C VAL A 244 -4.32 2.19 6.51
N ALA A 245 -4.85 2.85 5.49
CA ALA A 245 -6.20 3.38 5.52
C ALA A 245 -7.11 2.54 4.63
N LEU A 246 -8.39 2.53 4.96
CA LEU A 246 -9.44 2.12 4.06
C LEU A 246 -10.09 3.40 3.51
N ALA A 247 -9.99 3.61 2.20
CA ALA A 247 -10.80 4.63 1.54
C ALA A 247 -12.12 4.00 1.13
N VAL A 248 -13.20 4.57 1.64
CA VAL A 248 -14.55 4.16 1.36
C VAL A 248 -15.19 5.23 0.50
N ILE A 249 -15.68 4.82 -0.66
CA ILE A 249 -16.35 5.69 -1.61
C ILE A 249 -17.85 5.49 -1.42
N LYS A 250 -18.52 6.59 -1.10
CA LYS A 250 -19.97 6.68 -1.05
C LYS A 250 -20.40 7.75 -2.03
N SER A 251 -21.27 7.38 -2.95
CA SER A 251 -21.91 8.35 -3.83
C SER A 251 -22.79 9.23 -2.95
N ASP A 252 -22.62 10.55 -3.05
CA ASP A 252 -23.51 11.49 -2.38
C ASP A 252 -24.86 11.48 -3.12
N ARG A 253 -25.70 10.53 -2.71
CA ARG A 253 -27.01 10.29 -3.28
C ARG A 253 -27.99 11.18 -2.54
N HIS A 254 -28.43 12.23 -3.21
CA HIS A 254 -29.54 13.03 -2.73
C HIS A 254 -30.73 12.88 -3.66
N VAL A 255 -31.89 12.70 -3.06
CA VAL A 255 -33.15 12.64 -3.79
C VAL A 255 -33.54 14.07 -4.12
N ILE A 256 -33.43 14.44 -5.39
CA ILE A 256 -33.98 15.70 -5.89
C ILE A 256 -35.37 15.45 -6.45
N SER A 257 -36.21 16.49 -6.48
CA SER A 257 -37.54 16.42 -7.06
C SER A 257 -37.62 17.39 -8.23
N GLU A 258 -37.73 16.87 -9.45
CA GLU A 258 -37.83 17.67 -10.67
C GLU A 258 -39.28 17.74 -11.14
N ARG A 259 -39.75 18.96 -11.45
CA ARG A 259 -41.09 19.18 -11.99
C ARG A 259 -41.06 19.01 -13.51
N SER A 260 -41.83 18.04 -14.00
CA SER A 260 -41.93 17.71 -15.42
C SER A 260 -43.40 17.64 -15.87
N SER A 261 -43.60 17.61 -17.19
CA SER A 261 -44.91 17.36 -17.81
C SER A 261 -44.80 16.38 -18.95
N HIS A 262 -45.73 15.44 -19.05
CA HIS A 262 -45.82 14.50 -20.15
C HIS A 262 -47.09 14.76 -20.97
N TYR A 263 -46.95 14.81 -22.28
CA TYR A 263 -48.07 15.02 -23.20
C TYR A 263 -48.74 13.70 -23.55
N LEU A 264 -50.07 13.66 -23.46
CA LEU A 264 -50.88 12.47 -23.70
C LEU A 264 -51.61 12.59 -25.04
N THR A 265 -51.33 11.67 -25.96
CA THR A 265 -52.01 11.57 -27.26
C THR A 265 -53.41 10.97 -27.15
N SER A 266 -53.69 10.18 -26.11
CA SER A 266 -54.99 9.57 -25.84
C SER A 266 -55.17 9.26 -24.35
N VAL A 267 -56.39 8.85 -23.97
CA VAL A 267 -56.69 8.34 -22.63
C VAL A 267 -55.90 7.07 -22.30
N GLU A 268 -55.59 6.25 -23.30
CA GLU A 268 -54.79 5.02 -23.15
C GLU A 268 -53.30 5.30 -22.92
N ALA A 269 -52.81 6.42 -23.48
CA ALA A 269 -51.45 6.88 -23.24
C ALA A 269 -51.21 7.18 -21.75
N PHE A 270 -52.23 7.64 -21.01
CA PHE A 270 -52.12 7.85 -19.56
C PHE A 270 -51.84 6.54 -18.83
N GLY A 271 -52.62 5.50 -19.15
CA GLY A 271 -52.44 4.18 -18.53
C GLY A 271 -51.04 3.64 -18.82
N THR A 272 -50.57 3.73 -20.07
CA THR A 272 -49.24 3.26 -20.45
C THR A 272 -48.13 4.01 -19.70
N TRP A 273 -48.22 5.35 -19.66
CA TRP A 273 -47.30 6.21 -18.93
C TRP A 273 -47.26 5.86 -17.43
N LEU A 274 -48.42 5.72 -16.79
CA LEU A 274 -48.51 5.42 -15.37
C LEU A 274 -47.88 4.05 -15.05
N ILE A 275 -48.14 3.03 -15.88
CA ILE A 275 -47.56 1.69 -15.70
C ILE A 275 -46.04 1.70 -15.89
N GLU A 276 -45.54 2.53 -16.81
CA GLU A 276 -44.10 2.69 -17.01
C GLU A 276 -43.44 3.37 -15.80
N ILE A 277 -44.06 4.39 -15.22
CA ILE A 277 -43.57 5.02 -13.98
C ILE A 277 -43.59 4.03 -12.82
N MET A 278 -44.67 3.26 -12.67
CA MET A 278 -44.81 2.25 -11.61
C MET A 278 -43.73 1.16 -11.67
N LYS A 279 -42.99 0.97 -12.78
CA LYS A 279 -41.86 0.02 -12.82
C LYS A 279 -40.64 0.47 -12.01
N THR A 280 -40.53 1.76 -11.73
CA THR A 280 -39.29 2.37 -11.18
C THR A 280 -39.56 3.27 -9.98
N HIS A 281 -40.81 3.69 -9.76
CA HIS A 281 -41.17 4.66 -8.72
C HIS A 281 -42.45 4.22 -8.00
N ALA A 282 -42.52 4.54 -6.71
CA ALA A 282 -43.80 4.64 -6.01
C ALA A 282 -44.58 5.85 -6.56
N VAL A 283 -45.91 5.73 -6.66
CA VAL A 283 -46.75 6.79 -7.21
C VAL A 283 -47.61 7.38 -6.11
N ASP A 284 -47.50 8.69 -5.94
CA ASP A 284 -48.39 9.49 -5.09
C ASP A 284 -49.27 10.37 -5.99
N VAL A 285 -50.59 10.32 -5.79
CA VAL A 285 -51.55 11.05 -6.62
C VAL A 285 -52.19 12.15 -5.80
N GLN A 286 -51.78 13.40 -6.02
CA GLN A 286 -52.26 14.57 -5.27
C GLN A 286 -53.33 15.39 -5.99
N CYS A 287 -53.81 14.90 -7.15
CA CYS A 287 -54.83 15.56 -7.95
C CYS A 287 -55.96 14.61 -8.37
N GLN A 288 -57.06 15.18 -8.85
CA GLN A 288 -58.14 14.39 -9.42
C GLN A 288 -57.75 13.89 -10.81
N ILE A 289 -57.85 12.58 -11.03
CA ILE A 289 -57.62 11.95 -12.33
C ILE A 289 -58.98 11.72 -13.02
N PRO A 290 -59.12 12.08 -14.31
CA PRO A 290 -60.33 11.78 -15.06
C PRO A 290 -60.68 10.28 -15.08
N ARG A 291 -61.96 9.95 -14.92
CA ARG A 291 -62.45 8.56 -14.89
C ARG A 291 -61.98 7.69 -16.08
N PRO A 292 -62.01 8.16 -17.34
CA PRO A 292 -61.54 7.35 -18.47
C PRO A 292 -60.07 6.93 -18.32
N MET A 293 -59.23 7.79 -17.74
CA MET A 293 -57.81 7.55 -17.51
C MET A 293 -57.58 6.52 -16.40
N MET A 294 -58.31 6.63 -15.28
CA MET A 294 -58.29 5.61 -14.22
C MET A 294 -58.73 4.23 -14.74
N ALA A 295 -59.80 4.20 -15.53
CA ALA A 295 -60.29 2.97 -16.15
C ALA A 295 -59.27 2.35 -17.12
N SER A 296 -58.54 3.18 -17.86
CA SER A 296 -57.46 2.71 -18.75
C SER A 296 -56.32 2.06 -17.98
N ALA A 297 -55.86 2.68 -16.89
CA ALA A 297 -54.79 2.14 -16.06
C ALA A 297 -55.19 0.79 -15.44
N LEU A 298 -56.40 0.71 -14.87
CA LEU A 298 -56.95 -0.53 -14.30
C LEU A 298 -57.07 -1.66 -15.33
N LYS A 299 -57.46 -1.34 -16.57
CA LYS A 299 -57.52 -2.35 -17.66
C LYS A 299 -56.14 -2.89 -18.03
N LEU A 300 -55.12 -2.03 -18.11
CA LEU A 300 -53.75 -2.46 -18.44
C LEU A 300 -53.13 -3.36 -17.36
N LYS A 301 -53.53 -3.20 -16.08
CA LYS A 301 -53.14 -4.09 -14.98
C LYS A 301 -54.02 -5.33 -14.83
N ASN A 302 -55.07 -5.49 -15.65
CA ASN A 302 -56.10 -6.52 -15.48
C ASN A 302 -56.85 -6.46 -14.13
N GLU A 303 -56.98 -5.26 -13.53
CA GLU A 303 -57.64 -5.03 -12.24
C GLU A 303 -58.96 -4.25 -12.37
N PHE A 304 -59.48 -4.10 -13.59
CA PHE A 304 -60.73 -3.37 -13.82
C PHE A 304 -61.92 -4.09 -13.18
N PRO A 305 -62.68 -3.46 -12.26
CA PRO A 305 -63.70 -4.12 -11.42
C PRO A 305 -65.02 -4.33 -12.18
N LYS A 306 -64.98 -5.09 -13.27
CA LYS A 306 -66.11 -5.30 -14.18
C LYS A 306 -67.30 -5.94 -13.47
N ASP A 307 -67.07 -7.01 -12.73
CA ASP A 307 -68.14 -7.76 -12.04
C ASP A 307 -68.86 -6.91 -10.98
N VAL A 308 -68.10 -6.09 -10.24
CA VAL A 308 -68.66 -5.17 -9.25
C VAL A 308 -69.49 -4.07 -9.93
N LEU A 309 -69.01 -3.50 -11.03
CA LEU A 309 -69.73 -2.47 -11.79
C LEU A 309 -71.03 -2.99 -12.42
N ASP A 310 -71.04 -4.25 -12.85
CA ASP A 310 -72.21 -4.91 -13.43
C ASP A 310 -73.23 -5.28 -12.34
N SER A 311 -72.77 -5.57 -11.11
CA SER A 311 -73.65 -5.83 -9.95
C SER A 311 -74.42 -4.59 -9.46
N ILE A 312 -73.90 -3.38 -9.73
CA ILE A 312 -74.56 -2.12 -9.35
C ILE A 312 -75.69 -1.83 -10.33
N THR A 313 -76.90 -2.24 -9.92
CA THR A 313 -78.15 -2.03 -10.64
C THR A 313 -79.08 -1.08 -9.88
N GLU A 314 -80.08 -0.53 -10.56
CA GLU A 314 -81.13 0.25 -9.90
C GLU A 314 -81.86 -0.56 -8.82
N GLY A 315 -82.01 -1.88 -9.01
CA GLY A 315 -82.66 -2.77 -8.05
C GLY A 315 -81.94 -2.81 -6.71
N VAL A 316 -80.61 -2.91 -6.72
CA VAL A 316 -79.78 -2.90 -5.51
C VAL A 316 -79.87 -1.55 -4.79
N ILE A 317 -79.87 -0.44 -5.52
CA ILE A 317 -80.02 0.90 -4.95
C ILE A 317 -81.41 1.05 -4.28
N ARG A 318 -82.48 0.60 -4.94
CA ARG A 318 -83.84 0.63 -4.38
C ARG A 318 -83.95 -0.25 -3.14
N ALA A 319 -83.33 -1.42 -3.12
CA ALA A 319 -83.29 -2.30 -1.96
C ALA A 319 -82.56 -1.64 -0.78
N GLN A 320 -81.44 -0.94 -1.02
CA GLN A 320 -80.75 -0.22 0.04
C GLN A 320 -81.61 0.90 0.64
N ILE A 321 -82.27 1.71 -0.19
CA ILE A 321 -83.17 2.78 0.29
C ILE A 321 -84.31 2.19 1.13
N ARG A 322 -84.79 1.00 0.77
CA ARG A 322 -85.81 0.26 1.54
C ARG A 322 -85.28 -0.15 2.92
N VAL A 323 -84.05 -0.63 3.00
CA VAL A 323 -83.39 -0.96 4.27
C VAL A 323 -83.19 0.30 5.13
N ASP A 324 -82.75 1.41 4.53
CA ASP A 324 -82.55 2.68 5.23
C ASP A 324 -83.88 3.23 5.79
N ALA A 325 -84.97 3.10 5.02
CA ALA A 325 -86.32 3.44 5.48
C ALA A 325 -86.79 2.57 6.65
N ASP A 326 -86.52 1.26 6.63
CA ASP A 326 -86.81 0.34 7.73
C ASP A 326 -86.05 0.71 9.01
N LEU A 327 -84.75 0.97 8.89
CA LEU A 327 -83.91 1.40 10.02
C LEU A 327 -84.41 2.70 10.63
N LYS A 328 -84.78 3.69 9.80
CA LYS A 328 -85.32 4.96 10.28
C LYS A 328 -86.65 4.77 10.99
N VAL A 329 -87.58 3.98 10.44
CA VAL A 329 -88.88 3.71 11.07
C VAL A 329 -88.73 3.01 12.42
N LYS A 330 -87.85 2.01 12.51
CA LYS A 330 -87.55 1.33 13.78
C LYS A 330 -86.99 2.30 14.82
N LYS A 331 -86.07 3.18 14.42
CA LYS A 331 -85.53 4.22 15.29
C LYS A 331 -86.63 5.17 15.79
N ASP A 332 -87.50 5.64 14.91
CA ASP A 332 -88.62 6.52 15.26
C ASP A 332 -89.60 5.87 16.25
N LEU A 333 -89.95 4.60 16.03
CA LEU A 333 -90.84 3.85 16.92
C LEU A 333 -90.22 3.64 18.30
N ALA A 334 -88.93 3.32 18.36
CA ALA A 334 -88.21 3.21 19.63
C ALA A 334 -88.17 4.54 20.40
N MET A 335 -87.92 5.66 19.70
CA MET A 335 -87.95 7.00 20.31
C MET A 335 -89.35 7.37 20.83
N MET A 336 -90.41 6.99 20.11
CA MET A 336 -91.79 7.20 20.54
C MET A 336 -92.14 6.33 21.76
N GLN A 337 -91.77 5.05 21.75
CA GLN A 337 -91.98 4.15 22.89
C GLN A 337 -91.33 4.70 24.14
N LYS A 338 -90.05 5.10 24.05
CA LYS A 338 -89.31 5.68 25.18
C LYS A 338 -90.02 6.92 25.74
N ARG A 339 -90.42 7.86 24.88
CA ARG A 339 -91.13 9.07 25.30
C ARG A 339 -92.50 8.75 25.94
N CYS A 340 -93.20 7.74 25.45
CA CYS A 340 -94.46 7.26 26.04
C CYS A 340 -94.25 6.62 27.42
N GLU A 341 -93.18 5.83 27.60
CA GLU A 341 -92.81 5.24 28.90
C GLU A 341 -92.45 6.35 29.90
N GLU A 342 -91.60 7.31 29.52
CA GLU A 342 -91.21 8.45 30.36
C GLU A 342 -92.39 9.31 30.81
N ASN A 343 -93.30 9.65 29.89
CA ASN A 343 -94.53 10.39 30.23
C ASN A 343 -95.52 9.51 31.02
N GLY A 344 -95.53 8.20 30.77
CA GLY A 344 -96.34 7.23 31.49
C GLY A 344 -95.94 7.12 32.95
N GLU A 345 -94.65 7.14 33.29
CA GLU A 345 -94.19 7.11 34.69
C GLU A 345 -94.77 8.24 35.52
N ILE A 346 -94.85 9.45 34.95
CA ILE A 346 -95.44 10.62 35.59
C ILE A 346 -96.97 10.49 35.61
N ALA A 347 -97.58 10.13 34.47
CA ALA A 347 -99.04 10.06 34.35
C ALA A 347 -99.68 8.99 35.25
N PHE A 348 -98.97 7.88 35.51
CA PHE A 348 -99.36 6.82 36.45
C PHE A 348 -98.86 7.06 37.88
N TYR A 349 -98.22 8.20 38.18
CA TYR A 349 -97.66 8.54 39.50
C TYR A 349 -96.63 7.53 40.02
N VAL A 350 -95.94 6.83 39.11
CA VAL A 350 -94.78 5.98 39.45
C VAL A 350 -93.56 6.84 39.78
N ARG A 351 -93.42 7.96 39.07
CA ARG A 351 -92.49 9.04 39.39
C ARG A 351 -93.31 10.28 39.72
N ILE A 352 -93.27 10.69 40.98
CA ILE A 352 -93.99 11.87 41.49
C ILE A 352 -92.98 12.99 41.59
N ASP A 353 -93.01 13.90 40.61
CA ASP A 353 -92.09 15.04 40.54
C ASP A 353 -92.81 16.32 41.00
N ASP A 354 -93.41 17.06 40.06
CA ASP A 354 -93.99 18.40 40.24
C ASP A 354 -95.43 18.43 39.68
N PRO A 355 -96.42 19.03 40.39
CA PRO A 355 -97.78 19.27 39.87
C PRO A 355 -97.85 19.82 38.45
N GLN A 356 -96.91 20.67 38.01
CA GLN A 356 -96.92 21.21 36.65
C GLN A 356 -96.64 20.15 35.57
N GLN A 357 -95.90 19.09 35.89
CA GLN A 357 -95.53 18.03 34.94
C GLN A 357 -96.66 17.02 34.71
N GLU A 358 -97.59 16.91 35.65
CA GLU A 358 -98.73 15.97 35.60
C GLU A 358 -99.61 16.19 34.35
N ASN A 359 -99.97 17.46 34.08
CA ASN A 359 -100.76 17.84 32.91
C ASN A 359 -99.98 17.68 31.60
N LEU A 360 -98.71 18.10 31.58
CA LEU A 360 -97.85 18.03 30.40
C LEU A 360 -97.58 16.59 29.96
N ALA A 361 -97.26 15.71 30.90
CA ALA A 361 -97.03 14.30 30.62
C ALA A 361 -98.31 13.60 30.13
N ASN A 362 -99.47 13.94 30.71
CA ASN A 362 -100.76 13.45 30.26
C ASN A 362 -101.04 13.83 28.80
N ASP A 363 -100.91 15.11 28.47
CA ASP A 363 -101.24 15.63 27.14
C ASP A 363 -100.28 15.08 26.08
N ALA A 364 -98.99 15.01 26.41
CA ALA A 364 -97.98 14.41 25.54
C ALA A 364 -98.29 12.92 25.28
N LEU A 365 -98.65 12.18 26.33
CA LEU A 365 -98.99 10.76 26.20
C LEU A 365 -100.28 10.53 25.39
N GLN A 366 -101.33 11.33 25.63
CA GLN A 366 -102.56 11.26 24.86
C GLN A 366 -102.34 11.58 23.38
N LYS A 367 -101.47 12.56 23.07
CA LYS A 367 -101.09 12.90 21.69
C LYS A 367 -100.40 11.74 20.98
N ASP A 368 -99.44 11.11 21.63
CA ASP A 368 -98.72 9.96 21.08
C ASP A 368 -99.65 8.74 20.93
N LEU A 369 -100.50 8.45 21.91
CA LEU A 369 -101.50 7.38 21.80
C LEU A 369 -102.54 7.64 20.71
N LYS A 370 -102.94 8.89 20.49
CA LYS A 370 -103.82 9.27 19.37
C LYS A 370 -103.15 9.03 18.02
N MET A 371 -101.86 9.36 17.91
CA MET A 371 -101.07 9.08 16.70
C MET A 371 -100.95 7.57 16.46
N LEU A 372 -100.64 6.79 17.51
CA LEU A 372 -100.58 5.33 17.45
C LEU A 372 -101.93 4.71 17.06
N LYS A 373 -103.03 5.21 17.63
CA LYS A 373 -104.40 4.82 17.27
C LYS A 373 -104.67 5.10 15.78
N GLY A 374 -104.25 6.26 15.28
CA GLY A 374 -104.31 6.61 13.85
C GLY A 374 -103.57 5.61 12.96
N TRP A 375 -102.39 5.16 13.38
CA TRP A 375 -101.61 4.15 12.66
C TRP A 375 -102.29 2.78 12.67
N HIS A 376 -102.80 2.34 13.82
CA HIS A 376 -103.58 1.10 13.92
C HIS A 376 -104.79 1.11 12.99
N MET A 377 -105.56 2.21 12.96
CA MET A 377 -106.71 2.35 12.05
C MET A 377 -106.30 2.29 10.58
N SER A 378 -105.15 2.88 10.23
CA SER A 378 -104.63 2.89 8.86
C SER A 378 -104.29 1.49 8.33
N VAL A 379 -104.07 0.52 9.23
CA VAL A 379 -103.79 -0.89 8.89
C VAL A 379 -104.94 -1.83 9.24
N GLY A 380 -106.14 -1.31 9.51
CA GLY A 380 -107.32 -2.10 9.85
C GLY A 380 -107.24 -2.81 11.21
N SER A 381 -106.41 -2.29 12.13
CA SER A 381 -106.21 -2.81 13.49
C SER A 381 -106.84 -1.86 14.52
N ALA A 382 -107.26 -2.38 15.67
CA ALA A 382 -107.75 -1.58 16.79
C ALA A 382 -106.68 -1.50 17.88
N LEU A 383 -106.53 -0.31 18.49
CA LEU A 383 -105.70 -0.14 19.69
C LEU A 383 -106.45 -0.69 20.90
N GLN A 384 -105.76 -1.43 21.77
CA GLN A 384 -106.38 -1.99 22.97
C GLN A 384 -107.02 -0.89 23.84
N PRO A 385 -108.29 -1.03 24.27
CA PRO A 385 -108.97 0.01 25.04
C PRO A 385 -108.22 0.39 26.32
N ALA A 386 -107.67 -0.58 27.05
CA ALA A 386 -106.88 -0.35 28.27
C ALA A 386 -105.55 0.40 28.02
N LEU A 387 -105.02 0.38 26.79
CA LEU A 387 -103.85 1.16 26.40
C LEU A 387 -104.26 2.61 26.05
N ALA A 388 -105.41 2.77 25.40
CA ALA A 388 -105.93 4.07 24.95
C ALA A 388 -106.57 4.90 26.07
N ASP A 389 -107.26 4.25 27.01
CA ASP A 389 -107.99 4.86 28.14
C ASP A 389 -107.35 4.46 29.47
N PHE A 390 -106.07 4.77 29.60
CA PHE A 390 -105.29 4.42 30.79
C PHE A 390 -105.74 5.20 32.04
N ARG A 391 -106.37 6.37 31.86
CA ARG A 391 -106.83 7.27 32.93
C ARG A 391 -107.95 6.66 33.75
N SER A 392 -108.91 6.00 33.11
CA SER A 392 -109.99 5.31 33.83
C SER A 392 -109.46 4.34 34.89
N THR A 393 -108.37 3.63 34.59
CA THR A 393 -107.74 2.70 35.55
C THR A 393 -107.12 3.43 36.73
N ILE A 394 -106.40 4.53 36.47
CA ILE A 394 -105.77 5.34 37.51
C ILE A 394 -106.83 5.97 38.43
N ASP A 395 -107.86 6.56 37.83
CA ASP A 395 -108.92 7.24 38.58
C ASP A 395 -109.64 6.28 39.54
N ILE A 396 -109.91 5.05 39.11
CA ILE A 396 -110.50 4.00 39.96
C ILE A 396 -109.57 3.65 41.12
N THR A 397 -108.29 3.42 40.85
CA THR A 397 -107.29 3.03 41.86
C THR A 397 -107.09 4.12 42.91
N VAL A 398 -106.96 5.38 42.49
CA VAL A 398 -106.73 6.51 43.39
C VAL A 398 -107.96 6.79 44.27
N ASN A 399 -109.17 6.76 43.69
CA ASN A 399 -110.41 6.96 44.46
C ASN A 399 -110.62 5.87 45.51
N LYS A 400 -110.34 4.60 45.18
CA LYS A 400 -110.41 3.47 46.11
C LYS A 400 -109.48 3.62 47.31
N ALA A 401 -108.30 4.23 47.12
CA ALA A 401 -107.36 4.51 48.20
C ALA A 401 -107.71 5.77 49.01
N TYR A 402 -108.38 6.75 48.38
CA TYR A 402 -108.76 8.02 49.01
C TYR A 402 -109.98 7.91 49.93
N GLU A 403 -111.01 7.14 49.54
CA GLU A 403 -112.25 6.95 50.30
C GLU A 403 -112.05 6.65 51.80
N PRO A 404 -111.20 5.67 52.22
CA PRO A 404 -110.99 5.38 53.63
C PRO A 404 -110.20 6.48 54.39
N ILE A 405 -109.33 7.23 53.70
CA ILE A 405 -108.53 8.32 54.28
C ILE A 405 -109.44 9.53 54.56
N ALA A 406 -110.27 9.90 53.59
CA ALA A 406 -111.23 10.99 53.72
C ALA A 406 -112.22 10.71 54.87
N ALA A 407 -112.74 9.48 54.94
CA ALA A 407 -113.66 9.08 56.01
C ALA A 407 -113.03 9.16 57.41
N LYS A 408 -111.73 8.85 57.56
CA LYS A 408 -111.03 8.89 58.85
C LYS A 408 -110.68 10.32 59.30
N ASN A 409 -110.30 11.20 58.37
CA ASN A 409 -110.02 12.61 58.68
C ASN A 409 -111.30 13.41 59.01
N ASP A 410 -112.43 13.08 58.38
CA ASP A 410 -113.74 13.63 58.75
C ASP A 410 -114.16 13.25 60.19
N ILE A 411 -113.68 12.11 60.71
CA ILE A 411 -113.91 11.66 62.10
C ILE A 411 -112.95 12.35 63.08
N GLU A 412 -111.69 12.59 62.72
CA GLU A 412 -110.68 13.23 63.60
C GLU A 412 -110.82 14.77 63.69
N THR A 413 -111.27 15.44 62.64
CA THR A 413 -111.47 16.91 62.64
C THR A 413 -112.78 17.36 63.28
N LYS A 414 -113.75 16.45 63.45
CA LYS A 414 -115.01 16.70 64.14
C LYS A 414 -114.98 16.03 65.51
N GLY A 415 -114.42 16.74 66.49
CA GLY A 415 -114.50 16.37 67.89
C GLY A 415 -115.94 16.08 68.32
N ILE A 416 -116.09 15.11 69.23
CA ILE A 416 -117.32 14.57 69.82
C ILE A 416 -118.34 15.68 70.08
N LEU A 417 -119.25 15.93 69.13
CA LEU A 417 -120.57 16.53 69.30
C LEU A 417 -121.32 16.54 67.96
N SER A 418 -122.60 16.16 68.04
CA SER A 418 -123.63 16.19 67.00
C SER A 418 -123.76 14.97 66.08
N GLY A 419 -124.48 13.96 66.59
CA GLY A 419 -125.34 13.13 65.77
C GLY A 419 -126.58 13.93 65.35
N MET A 420 -126.71 14.26 64.06
CA MET A 420 -127.99 14.45 63.35
C MET A 420 -127.84 14.66 61.82
N TRP A 421 -126.65 14.39 61.23
CA TRP A 421 -126.38 14.34 59.78
C TRP A 421 -125.83 12.93 59.42
N GLN A 422 -126.60 11.84 59.48
CA GLN A 422 -127.45 11.31 58.40
C GLN A 422 -126.85 11.33 56.99
N TRP A 423 -126.48 10.14 56.50
CA TRP A 423 -126.96 9.49 55.26
C TRP A 423 -126.83 10.20 53.89
N PHE A 424 -126.24 11.39 53.78
CA PHE A 424 -126.06 12.12 52.51
C PHE A 424 -124.62 12.53 52.18
N THR A 425 -123.59 11.87 52.73
CA THR A 425 -122.21 12.09 52.26
C THR A 425 -121.85 11.04 51.21
N THR A 426 -122.13 11.32 49.93
CA THR A 426 -121.35 10.72 48.84
C THR A 426 -119.90 11.09 49.10
N ALA A 427 -119.03 10.09 49.33
CA ALA A 427 -117.60 10.33 49.41
C ALA A 427 -117.17 11.13 48.18
N ASN A 428 -116.58 12.31 48.38
CA ASN A 428 -116.15 13.18 47.28
C ASN A 428 -115.10 12.44 46.45
N GLN A 429 -115.50 11.86 45.31
CA GLN A 429 -114.56 11.27 44.36
C GLN A 429 -113.65 12.36 43.80
N ILE A 430 -112.35 12.08 43.78
CA ILE A 430 -111.30 12.95 43.25
C ILE A 430 -111.00 12.58 41.80
N SER A 431 -110.99 13.59 40.93
CA SER A 431 -110.57 13.45 39.53
C SER A 431 -109.14 13.93 39.30
N PHE A 432 -108.56 13.59 38.16
CA PHE A 432 -107.37 14.26 37.64
C PHE A 432 -107.60 15.79 37.47
N PRO A 433 -106.60 16.67 37.71
CA PRO A 433 -105.27 16.40 38.26
C PRO A 433 -105.28 16.18 39.78
N TYR A 434 -104.39 15.33 40.27
CA TYR A 434 -104.37 14.83 41.65
C TYR A 434 -103.40 15.58 42.56
N LEU A 435 -102.22 15.98 42.07
CA LEU A 435 -101.13 16.47 42.95
C LEU A 435 -101.43 17.83 43.60
N GLU A 436 -102.32 18.63 43.00
CA GLU A 436 -102.73 19.94 43.51
C GLU A 436 -103.87 19.87 44.55
N LYS A 437 -104.46 18.69 44.78
CA LYS A 437 -105.71 18.54 45.57
C LYS A 437 -105.52 18.39 47.08
N GLY A 438 -104.33 18.69 47.60
CA GLY A 438 -104.02 18.72 49.03
C GLY A 438 -103.48 17.40 49.61
N GLU A 439 -103.13 17.41 50.90
CA GLU A 439 -102.29 16.38 51.53
C GLU A 439 -102.95 14.99 51.62
N LEU A 440 -104.28 14.93 51.77
CA LEU A 440 -105.02 13.65 51.81
C LEU A 440 -104.98 12.92 50.46
N VAL A 441 -104.95 13.66 49.35
CA VAL A 441 -104.85 13.09 48.00
C VAL A 441 -103.43 12.57 47.76
N LYS A 442 -102.41 13.26 48.27
CA LYS A 442 -101.02 12.75 48.25
C LYS A 442 -100.90 11.45 49.05
N GLN A 443 -101.51 11.39 50.24
CA GLN A 443 -101.53 10.16 51.04
C GLN A 443 -102.27 9.01 50.32
N ALA A 444 -103.33 9.29 49.56
CA ALA A 444 -104.00 8.29 48.73
C ALA A 444 -103.12 7.78 47.58
N LEU A 445 -102.34 8.67 46.95
CA LEU A 445 -101.36 8.31 45.93
C LEU A 445 -100.24 7.44 46.53
N GLU A 446 -99.74 7.76 47.72
CA GLU A 446 -98.76 6.94 48.44
C GLU A 446 -99.30 5.55 48.78
N ASN A 447 -100.54 5.46 49.29
CA ASN A 447 -101.17 4.19 49.64
C ASN A 447 -101.45 3.31 48.41
N SER A 448 -101.67 3.91 47.24
CA SER A 448 -101.93 3.20 45.98
C SER A 448 -100.70 3.02 45.09
N ALA A 449 -99.53 3.52 45.50
CA ALA A 449 -98.31 3.56 44.68
C ALA A 449 -97.91 2.20 44.08
N ASN A 450 -98.03 1.10 44.86
CA ASN A 450 -97.72 -0.24 44.38
C ASN A 450 -98.69 -0.74 43.30
N GLU A 451 -99.99 -0.43 43.44
CA GLU A 451 -101.02 -0.82 42.48
C GLU A 451 -100.91 0.00 41.19
N LEU A 452 -100.67 1.31 41.31
CA LEU A 452 -100.39 2.21 40.19
C LEU A 452 -99.13 1.80 39.40
N LYS A 453 -98.07 1.40 40.10
CA LYS A 453 -96.85 0.86 39.47
C LYS A 453 -97.13 -0.43 38.69
N ASN A 454 -97.96 -1.32 39.21
CA ASN A 454 -98.36 -2.54 38.51
C ASN A 454 -99.21 -2.25 37.26
N HIS A 455 -100.09 -1.25 37.33
CA HIS A 455 -100.86 -0.77 36.18
C HIS A 455 -99.96 -0.16 35.11
N TYR A 456 -98.99 0.68 35.49
CA TYR A 456 -97.98 1.23 34.57
C TYR A 456 -97.18 0.12 33.87
N GLN A 457 -96.68 -0.87 34.62
CA GLN A 457 -95.94 -2.00 34.03
C GLN A 457 -96.79 -2.80 33.05
N SER A 458 -98.07 -3.02 33.36
CA SER A 458 -99.01 -3.70 32.46
C SER A 458 -99.29 -2.86 31.22
N TRP A 459 -99.44 -1.55 31.38
CA TRP A 459 -99.63 -0.60 30.29
C TRP A 459 -98.40 -0.54 29.37
N CYS A 460 -97.18 -0.55 29.90
CA CYS A 460 -95.95 -0.62 29.10
C CYS A 460 -95.87 -1.91 28.27
N ARG A 461 -96.34 -3.05 28.80
CA ARG A 461 -96.43 -4.30 28.01
C ARG A 461 -97.41 -4.16 26.84
N LEU A 462 -98.55 -3.51 27.05
CA LEU A 462 -99.52 -3.23 26.00
C LEU A 462 -98.95 -2.27 24.95
N LEU A 463 -98.27 -1.19 25.39
CA LEU A 463 -97.59 -0.22 24.53
C LEU A 463 -96.55 -0.90 23.65
N ASN A 464 -95.66 -1.70 24.24
CA ASN A 464 -94.63 -2.46 23.53
C ASN A 464 -95.24 -3.42 22.51
N THR A 465 -96.35 -4.08 22.85
CA THR A 465 -97.07 -4.97 21.92
C THR A 465 -97.67 -4.18 20.74
N ALA A 466 -98.24 -3.00 20.99
CA ALA A 466 -98.78 -2.14 19.95
C ALA A 466 -97.67 -1.60 19.03
N MET A 467 -96.53 -1.19 19.58
CA MET A 467 -95.38 -0.68 18.82
C MET A 467 -94.70 -1.75 17.95
N LYS A 468 -94.75 -3.02 18.37
CA LYS A 468 -94.18 -4.16 17.64
C LYS A 468 -95.11 -4.78 16.59
N ASN A 469 -96.24 -4.13 16.29
CA ASN A 469 -97.14 -4.65 15.28
C ASN A 469 -96.50 -4.60 13.87
N GLU A 470 -96.21 -5.77 13.31
CA GLU A 470 -95.55 -5.89 12.00
C GLU A 470 -96.28 -5.17 10.87
N LYS A 471 -97.62 -5.14 10.90
CA LYS A 471 -98.41 -4.45 9.86
C LYS A 471 -98.20 -2.94 9.92
N ILE A 472 -98.05 -2.36 11.11
CA ILE A 472 -97.78 -0.93 11.30
C ILE A 472 -96.36 -0.60 10.88
N ILE A 473 -95.39 -1.43 11.28
CA ILE A 473 -94.00 -1.28 10.88
C ILE A 473 -93.91 -1.30 9.35
N ALA A 474 -94.46 -2.33 8.70
CA ALA A 474 -94.46 -2.44 7.23
C ALA A 474 -95.10 -1.22 6.55
N TRP A 475 -96.26 -0.77 7.02
CA TRP A 475 -96.95 0.41 6.48
C TRP A 475 -96.13 1.71 6.66
N ARG A 476 -95.49 1.89 7.81
CA ARG A 476 -94.59 3.03 8.06
C ARG A 476 -93.37 2.98 7.14
N VAL A 477 -92.77 1.80 6.95
CA VAL A 477 -91.62 1.59 6.06
C VAL A 477 -91.99 1.88 4.62
N ASP A 478 -93.18 1.46 4.15
CA ASP A 478 -93.68 1.80 2.81
C ASP A 478 -93.78 3.31 2.60
N ARG A 479 -94.32 4.02 3.58
CA ARG A 479 -94.49 5.46 3.49
C ARG A 479 -93.16 6.21 3.50
N GLU A 480 -92.23 5.79 4.36
CA GLU A 480 -90.90 6.38 4.44
C GLU A 480 -90.08 6.09 3.18
N TYR A 481 -90.11 4.85 2.69
CA TYR A 481 -89.49 4.45 1.43
C TYR A 481 -89.99 5.32 0.26
N ASN A 482 -91.31 5.49 0.14
CA ASN A 482 -91.89 6.32 -0.91
C ASN A 482 -91.51 7.80 -0.79
N ALA A 483 -91.36 8.31 0.43
CA ALA A 483 -90.88 9.67 0.67
C ALA A 483 -89.40 9.84 0.26
N MET A 484 -88.53 8.92 0.66
CA MET A 484 -87.13 8.89 0.27
C MET A 484 -86.96 8.77 -1.25
N MET A 485 -87.74 7.90 -1.90
CA MET A 485 -87.70 7.70 -3.36
C MET A 485 -88.09 8.95 -4.16
N LYS A 486 -88.97 9.83 -3.63
CA LYS A 486 -89.32 11.10 -4.28
C LYS A 486 -88.18 12.13 -4.24
N ALA A 487 -87.27 12.02 -3.28
CA ALA A 487 -86.16 12.94 -3.11
C ALA A 487 -84.89 12.53 -3.88
N VAL A 488 -84.86 11.33 -4.47
CA VAL A 488 -83.64 10.72 -5.06
C VAL A 488 -83.68 10.73 -6.59
N ASN A 489 -82.56 11.10 -7.22
CA ASN A 489 -82.30 10.88 -8.65
C ASN A 489 -81.49 9.58 -8.85
N LEU A 490 -82.18 8.50 -9.23
CA LEU A 490 -81.57 7.17 -9.40
C LEU A 490 -80.42 7.14 -10.42
N LYS A 491 -80.56 7.84 -11.56
CA LYS A 491 -79.52 7.84 -12.60
C LYS A 491 -78.23 8.51 -12.14
N SER A 492 -78.37 9.64 -11.44
CA SER A 492 -77.24 10.34 -10.85
C SER A 492 -76.53 9.47 -9.82
N MET A 493 -77.27 8.86 -8.89
CA MET A 493 -76.66 7.97 -7.88
C MET A 493 -76.02 6.73 -8.48
N LEU A 494 -76.61 6.14 -9.52
CA LEU A 494 -76.02 5.01 -10.24
C LEU A 494 -74.67 5.41 -10.85
N SER A 495 -74.61 6.57 -11.51
CA SER A 495 -73.37 7.08 -12.09
C SER A 495 -72.32 7.36 -11.01
N SER A 496 -72.70 8.02 -9.91
CA SER A 496 -71.80 8.34 -8.80
C SER A 496 -71.26 7.07 -8.13
N ARG A 497 -72.09 6.05 -7.89
CA ARG A 497 -71.63 4.77 -7.32
C ARG A 497 -70.68 4.02 -8.25
N LYS A 498 -70.96 3.99 -9.55
CA LYS A 498 -70.05 3.36 -10.53
C LYS A 498 -68.73 4.13 -10.65
N GLU A 499 -68.77 5.46 -10.53
CA GLU A 499 -67.57 6.28 -10.51
C GLU A 499 -66.74 6.06 -9.24
N GLU A 500 -67.40 5.97 -8.09
CA GLU A 500 -66.78 5.67 -6.80
C GLU A 500 -66.08 4.31 -6.81
N VAL A 501 -66.69 3.28 -7.40
CA VAL A 501 -66.03 1.97 -7.58
C VAL A 501 -64.75 2.08 -8.40
N VAL A 502 -64.79 2.75 -9.56
CA VAL A 502 -63.60 2.91 -10.40
C VAL A 502 -62.51 3.69 -9.67
N ARG A 503 -62.87 4.75 -8.93
CA ARG A 503 -61.95 5.56 -8.14
C ARG A 503 -61.32 4.76 -7.01
N ASN A 504 -62.13 4.01 -6.26
CA ASN A 504 -61.65 3.19 -5.14
C ASN A 504 -60.74 2.05 -5.63
N SER A 505 -61.11 1.36 -6.72
CA SER A 505 -60.24 0.34 -7.31
C SER A 505 -58.92 0.93 -7.81
N PHE A 506 -58.94 2.12 -8.41
CA PHE A 506 -57.71 2.81 -8.81
C PHE A 506 -56.84 3.17 -7.60
N ALA A 507 -57.42 3.71 -6.54
CA ALA A 507 -56.71 4.03 -5.31
C ALA A 507 -56.09 2.78 -4.66
N VAL A 508 -56.83 1.67 -4.63
CA VAL A 508 -56.32 0.37 -4.12
C VAL A 508 -55.17 -0.16 -4.96
N MET A 509 -55.26 -0.07 -6.30
CA MET A 509 -54.16 -0.47 -7.18
C MET A 509 -52.87 0.35 -6.90
N ILE A 510 -53.00 1.67 -6.74
CA ILE A 510 -51.87 2.55 -6.40
C ILE A 510 -51.32 2.22 -5.01
N ASP A 511 -52.19 2.08 -3.99
CA ASP A 511 -51.80 1.78 -2.62
C ASP A 511 -51.13 0.40 -2.49
N ASN A 512 -51.65 -0.62 -3.19
CA ASN A 512 -51.03 -1.94 -3.24
C ASN A 512 -49.64 -1.90 -3.89
N HIS A 513 -49.49 -1.15 -4.98
CA HIS A 513 -48.19 -0.96 -5.63
C HIS A 513 -47.20 -0.24 -4.71
N THR A 514 -47.63 0.86 -4.09
CA THR A 514 -46.80 1.65 -3.18
C THR A 514 -46.43 0.85 -1.91
N LYS A 515 -47.33 0.02 -1.37
CA LYS A 515 -47.07 -0.88 -0.23
C LYS A 515 -46.16 -2.04 -0.54
N ALA A 516 -46.22 -2.59 -1.76
CA ALA A 516 -45.33 -3.67 -2.18
C ALA A 516 -43.86 -3.22 -2.31
N GLU A 517 -43.62 -1.92 -2.54
CA GLU A 517 -42.28 -1.38 -2.84
C GLU A 517 -41.69 -0.45 -1.76
N LEU A 518 -42.24 -0.48 -0.53
CA LEU A 518 -41.95 0.51 0.51
C LEU A 518 -40.58 0.39 1.22
N ALA A 519 -39.60 -0.27 0.61
CA ALA A 519 -38.21 -0.29 1.08
C ALA A 519 -37.26 0.28 0.02
N GLY A 520 -37.10 1.62 0.01
CA GLY A 520 -35.95 2.28 -0.62
C GLY A 520 -36.09 2.81 -2.04
N HIS A 521 -37.30 2.99 -2.59
CA HIS A 521 -37.51 3.51 -3.96
C HIS A 521 -38.04 4.96 -4.03
N LEU A 522 -37.74 5.62 -5.17
CA LEU A 522 -38.05 7.01 -5.49
C LEU A 522 -39.56 7.22 -5.69
N VAL A 523 -40.08 8.40 -5.35
CA VAL A 523 -41.51 8.74 -5.48
C VAL A 523 -41.79 9.65 -6.69
N THR A 524 -42.82 9.34 -7.47
CA THR A 524 -43.41 10.26 -8.44
C THR A 524 -44.73 10.81 -7.91
N GLU A 525 -44.78 12.12 -7.69
CA GLU A 525 -45.96 12.86 -7.25
C GLU A 525 -46.72 13.43 -8.46
N VAL A 526 -47.94 12.95 -8.71
CA VAL A 526 -48.81 13.46 -9.77
C VAL A 526 -49.55 14.69 -9.25
N VAL A 527 -49.06 15.88 -9.61
CA VAL A 527 -49.52 17.17 -9.10
C VAL A 527 -50.74 17.69 -9.84
N ASN A 528 -50.81 17.47 -11.16
CA ASN A 528 -51.97 17.87 -11.94
C ASN A 528 -52.18 16.94 -13.14
N CYS A 529 -53.44 16.70 -13.50
CA CYS A 529 -53.80 15.82 -14.59
C CYS A 529 -54.88 16.48 -15.45
N TYR A 530 -54.53 16.75 -16.71
CA TYR A 530 -55.42 17.29 -17.73
C TYR A 530 -55.70 16.24 -18.80
N ASN A 531 -56.72 16.45 -19.63
CA ASN A 531 -57.09 15.51 -20.70
C ASN A 531 -55.95 15.17 -21.68
N HIS A 532 -54.98 16.06 -21.87
CA HIS A 532 -53.88 15.91 -22.83
C HIS A 532 -52.48 16.03 -22.20
N SER A 533 -52.38 16.15 -20.88
CA SER A 533 -51.07 16.22 -20.23
C SER A 533 -51.14 15.87 -18.75
N VAL A 534 -50.05 15.32 -18.23
CA VAL A 534 -49.87 15.08 -16.80
C VAL A 534 -48.68 15.88 -16.33
N VAL A 535 -48.85 16.63 -15.25
CA VAL A 535 -47.78 17.36 -14.57
C VAL A 535 -47.45 16.61 -13.29
N PHE A 536 -46.18 16.27 -13.12
CA PHE A 536 -45.71 15.48 -12.00
C PHE A 536 -44.37 15.99 -11.49
N ARG A 537 -44.08 15.73 -10.22
CA ARG A 537 -42.74 15.84 -9.66
C ARG A 537 -42.16 14.46 -9.55
N LYS A 538 -41.07 14.22 -10.24
CA LYS A 538 -40.37 12.94 -10.19
C LYS A 538 -39.18 13.08 -9.27
N GLN A 539 -39.11 12.23 -8.25
CA GLN A 539 -37.89 12.10 -7.49
C GLN A 539 -36.87 11.34 -8.32
N GLU A 540 -35.64 11.85 -8.38
CA GLU A 540 -34.52 11.16 -8.99
C GLU A 540 -33.34 11.19 -8.02
N ILE A 541 -32.56 10.10 -8.00
CA ILE A 541 -31.28 10.10 -7.29
C ILE A 541 -30.31 10.90 -8.15
N LYS A 542 -29.88 12.05 -7.63
CA LYS A 542 -28.77 12.79 -8.23
C LYS A 542 -27.50 12.47 -7.47
N GLU A 543 -26.50 12.00 -8.21
CA GLU A 543 -25.13 11.84 -7.74
C GLU A 543 -24.38 13.12 -8.12
N ASP A 544 -24.26 14.03 -7.14
CA ASP A 544 -23.59 15.33 -7.32
C ASP A 544 -22.08 15.22 -7.11
N ALA A 545 -21.64 14.29 -6.27
CA ALA A 545 -20.23 14.05 -5.99
C ALA A 545 -19.97 12.65 -5.42
N GLU A 546 -18.71 12.23 -5.45
CA GLU A 546 -18.25 11.06 -4.70
C GLU A 546 -17.64 11.54 -3.38
N ILE A 547 -18.17 11.08 -2.25
CA ILE A 547 -17.58 11.31 -0.94
C ILE A 547 -16.61 10.18 -0.68
N VAL A 548 -15.34 10.53 -0.53
CA VAL A 548 -14.31 9.60 -0.09
C VAL A 548 -14.08 9.83 1.40
N SER A 549 -14.40 8.82 2.18
CA SER A 549 -14.16 8.79 3.62
C SER A 549 -12.98 7.87 3.91
N VAL A 550 -12.01 8.39 4.67
CA VAL A 550 -10.76 7.70 4.95
C VAL A 550 -10.78 7.22 6.39
N TYR A 551 -10.60 5.92 6.59
CA TYR A 551 -10.64 5.28 7.90
C TYR A 551 -9.30 4.66 8.22
N CYS A 552 -8.80 4.86 9.44
CA CYS A 552 -7.68 4.08 9.96
C CYS A 552 -8.20 2.74 10.47
N VAL A 553 -7.54 1.65 10.05
CA VAL A 553 -7.86 0.31 10.54
C VAL A 553 -7.32 0.17 11.97
N SER A 554 -8.22 -0.04 12.94
CA SER A 554 -7.89 -0.23 14.36
C SER A 554 -8.26 -1.63 14.86
N LYS A 555 -7.81 -2.00 16.07
CA LYS A 555 -8.00 -3.34 16.68
C LYS A 555 -9.46 -3.75 16.88
N THR A 556 -10.40 -2.80 16.90
CA THR A 556 -11.81 -3.05 17.25
C THR A 556 -12.77 -2.56 16.16
N PHE A 557 -12.74 -1.27 15.84
CA PHE A 557 -13.58 -0.66 14.81
C PHE A 557 -12.78 0.34 13.96
N PRO A 558 -13.06 0.45 12.66
CA PRO A 558 -12.43 1.46 11.80
C PRO A 558 -12.70 2.89 12.32
N GLU A 559 -11.65 3.70 12.47
CA GLU A 559 -11.76 5.07 12.96
C GLU A 559 -11.73 6.06 11.80
N LEU A 560 -12.79 6.87 11.64
CA LEU A 560 -12.84 7.91 10.61
C LEU A 560 -11.75 8.96 10.85
N ARG A 561 -10.88 9.16 9.87
CA ARG A 561 -9.84 10.21 9.89
C ARG A 561 -10.28 11.51 9.24
N GLY A 562 -11.15 11.41 8.24
CA GLY A 562 -11.69 12.55 7.53
C GLY A 562 -12.42 12.14 6.27
N SER A 563 -13.11 13.10 5.65
CA SER A 563 -13.80 12.90 4.39
C SER A 563 -13.57 14.08 3.47
N PHE A 564 -13.52 13.83 2.17
CA PHE A 564 -13.40 14.86 1.15
C PHE A 564 -14.26 14.50 -0.06
N THR A 565 -14.60 15.52 -0.84
CA THR A 565 -15.49 15.42 -1.99
C THR A 565 -14.68 15.38 -3.27
N LEU A 566 -14.91 14.36 -4.09
CA LEU A 566 -14.38 14.25 -5.45
C LEU A 566 -15.44 14.66 -6.48
N PRO A 567 -15.02 15.22 -7.63
CA PRO A 567 -15.91 15.45 -8.76
C PRO A 567 -16.61 14.17 -9.21
N LYS A 568 -17.79 14.30 -9.82
CA LYS A 568 -18.56 13.17 -10.34
C LYS A 568 -17.72 12.29 -11.28
N LYS A 569 -17.78 10.95 -11.12
CA LYS A 569 -17.03 9.94 -11.89
C LYS A 569 -15.50 10.06 -11.76
N ALA A 570 -15.00 10.73 -10.73
CA ALA A 570 -13.56 10.79 -10.51
C ALA A 570 -13.04 9.41 -10.09
N LYS A 571 -12.05 8.87 -10.80
CA LYS A 571 -11.44 7.59 -10.44
C LYS A 571 -10.29 7.83 -9.47
N LEU A 572 -10.43 7.42 -8.22
CA LEU A 572 -9.32 7.43 -7.27
C LEU A 572 -8.20 6.49 -7.76
N VAL A 573 -6.97 6.98 -7.81
CA VAL A 573 -5.77 6.22 -8.25
C VAL A 573 -4.87 5.92 -7.07
N HIS A 574 -4.68 6.89 -6.19
CA HIS A 574 -3.80 6.77 -5.05
C HIS A 574 -4.25 7.67 -3.92
N ILE A 575 -4.06 7.22 -2.69
CA ILE A 575 -4.12 8.06 -1.50
C ILE A 575 -3.00 7.63 -0.56
N SER A 576 -2.51 8.56 0.25
CA SER A 576 -1.50 8.28 1.26
C SER A 576 -1.70 9.20 2.45
N LEU A 577 -1.54 8.67 3.67
CA LEU A 577 -1.65 9.41 4.92
C LEU A 577 -0.27 9.51 5.58
N VAL A 578 0.30 10.71 5.66
CA VAL A 578 1.60 10.97 6.31
C VAL A 578 1.41 11.92 7.47
N GLU A 579 1.54 11.42 8.70
CA GLU A 579 1.31 12.20 9.92
C GLU A 579 -0.07 12.90 9.91
N ASP A 580 -0.10 14.22 9.69
CA ASP A 580 -1.28 15.07 9.61
C ASP A 580 -1.65 15.46 8.17
N ILE A 581 -1.02 14.87 7.15
CA ILE A 581 -1.23 15.19 5.73
C ILE A 581 -1.84 13.98 5.00
N CYS A 582 -2.81 14.25 4.14
CA CYS A 582 -3.36 13.27 3.20
C CYS A 582 -3.05 13.71 1.76
N VAL A 583 -2.30 12.91 1.02
CA VAL A 583 -2.04 13.10 -0.41
C VAL A 583 -3.00 12.23 -1.19
N ILE A 584 -3.66 12.78 -2.21
CA ILE A 584 -4.58 12.05 -3.08
C ILE A 584 -4.23 12.29 -4.54
N VAL A 585 -4.43 11.26 -5.35
CA VAL A 585 -4.33 11.29 -6.80
C VAL A 585 -5.59 10.66 -7.37
N TYR A 586 -6.30 11.38 -8.23
CA TYR A 586 -7.49 10.89 -8.91
C TYR A 586 -7.52 11.35 -10.36
N LEU A 587 -8.22 10.60 -11.20
CA LEU A 587 -8.47 10.95 -12.59
C LEU A 587 -9.84 11.62 -12.72
N GLN A 588 -9.93 12.60 -13.59
CA GLN A 588 -11.18 13.26 -13.92
C GLN A 588 -11.36 13.33 -15.44
N GLU A 589 -12.53 12.95 -15.93
CA GLU A 589 -12.86 13.05 -17.35
C GLU A 589 -13.17 14.51 -17.72
N ARG A 590 -12.48 15.03 -18.74
CA ARG A 590 -12.71 16.38 -19.28
C ARG A 590 -12.55 16.38 -20.79
N ILE A 591 -13.62 16.70 -21.51
CA ILE A 591 -13.63 16.82 -22.99
C ILE A 591 -12.98 15.59 -23.66
N ALA A 592 -13.46 14.39 -23.31
CA ALA A 592 -13.03 13.08 -23.83
C ALA A 592 -11.59 12.63 -23.50
N ASN A 593 -10.84 13.35 -22.65
CA ASN A 593 -9.55 12.91 -22.12
C ASN A 593 -9.60 12.78 -20.58
N MET A 594 -8.81 11.85 -20.02
CA MET A 594 -8.64 11.71 -18.58
C MET A 594 -7.47 12.58 -18.09
N GLU A 595 -7.76 13.53 -17.20
CA GLU A 595 -6.76 14.38 -16.54
C GLU A 595 -6.40 13.81 -15.16
N THR A 596 -5.14 13.96 -14.74
CA THR A 596 -4.69 13.55 -13.40
C THR A 596 -4.67 14.75 -12.46
N HIS A 597 -5.29 14.61 -11.30
CA HIS A 597 -5.32 15.60 -10.24
C HIS A 597 -4.60 15.10 -9.00
N VAL A 598 -3.67 15.90 -8.49
CA VAL A 598 -2.98 15.65 -7.22
C VAL A 598 -3.41 16.70 -6.22
N ARG A 599 -3.89 16.28 -5.05
CA ARG A 599 -4.24 17.19 -3.96
C ARG A 599 -3.60 16.73 -2.65
N ALA A 600 -3.28 17.69 -1.78
CA ALA A 600 -2.89 17.42 -0.42
C ALA A 600 -3.84 18.11 0.55
N TYR A 601 -4.22 17.43 1.63
CA TYR A 601 -5.12 17.92 2.68
C TYR A 601 -4.42 17.84 4.04
N LYS A 602 -4.80 18.71 4.97
CA LYS A 602 -4.32 18.66 6.34
C LYS A 602 -5.41 18.11 7.25
N LYS A 603 -5.08 17.29 8.24
CA LYS A 603 -6.02 16.67 9.19
C LYS A 603 -6.95 17.67 9.87
N SER A 604 -6.46 18.88 10.14
CA SER A 604 -7.25 19.97 10.72
C SER A 604 -8.36 20.49 9.79
N ASN A 605 -8.25 20.26 8.48
CA ASN A 605 -9.25 20.69 7.50
C ASN A 605 -9.20 19.83 6.21
N TRP A 606 -10.11 18.86 6.12
CA TRP A 606 -10.27 17.98 4.97
C TRP A 606 -11.11 18.57 3.84
N THR A 607 -11.80 19.69 4.07
CA THR A 607 -12.66 20.33 3.05
C THR A 607 -11.87 21.19 2.06
N LYS A 608 -10.68 21.67 2.46
CA LYS A 608 -9.84 22.54 1.63
C LYS A 608 -8.43 21.98 1.48
N SER A 609 -8.05 21.69 0.24
CA SER A 609 -6.70 21.22 -0.07
C SER A 609 -5.65 22.32 0.17
N ILE A 610 -4.52 21.95 0.76
CA ILE A 610 -3.35 22.81 0.96
C ILE A 610 -2.44 22.89 -0.28
N ALA A 611 -2.52 21.88 -1.16
CA ALA A 611 -1.94 21.90 -2.50
C ALA A 611 -2.91 21.27 -3.48
N ALA A 612 -2.93 21.81 -4.69
CA ALA A 612 -3.66 21.26 -5.82
C ALA A 612 -2.81 21.43 -7.08
N LYS A 613 -2.54 20.33 -7.78
CA LYS A 613 -1.84 20.34 -9.06
C LYS A 613 -2.61 19.47 -10.05
N HIS A 614 -2.68 19.92 -11.29
CA HIS A 614 -3.38 19.23 -12.37
C HIS A 614 -2.38 18.89 -13.47
N PHE A 615 -2.58 17.74 -14.10
CA PHE A 615 -1.76 17.23 -15.18
C PHE A 615 -2.68 16.78 -16.32
N PRO A 616 -2.39 17.19 -17.57
CA PRO A 616 -3.29 16.97 -18.70
C PRO A 616 -3.31 15.53 -19.22
N LYS A 617 -2.48 14.63 -18.65
CA LYS A 617 -2.37 13.23 -19.05
C LYS A 617 -2.88 12.32 -17.95
N GLU A 618 -3.47 11.20 -18.36
CA GLU A 618 -3.81 10.09 -17.47
C GLU A 618 -2.55 9.52 -16.81
N THR A 619 -2.65 9.16 -15.54
CA THR A 619 -1.64 8.36 -14.83
C THR A 619 -2.16 6.93 -14.73
N HIS A 620 -1.43 5.99 -15.34
CA HIS A 620 -1.80 4.58 -15.32
C HIS A 620 -1.40 3.91 -14.00
N LEU A 621 -0.22 4.24 -13.46
CA LEU A 621 0.28 3.74 -12.19
C LEU A 621 0.84 4.89 -11.36
N CYS A 622 0.57 4.86 -10.05
CA CYS A 622 0.99 5.89 -9.12
C CYS A 622 1.40 5.29 -7.77
N ASP A 623 2.45 5.84 -7.19
CA ASP A 623 2.85 5.50 -5.82
C ASP A 623 3.58 6.68 -5.13
N PHE A 624 3.51 6.72 -3.80
CA PHE A 624 4.04 7.83 -3.01
C PHE A 624 4.92 7.32 -1.86
N ASP A 625 6.17 7.79 -1.82
CA ASP A 625 7.08 7.55 -0.72
C ASP A 625 7.01 8.72 0.29
N PRO A 626 6.56 8.48 1.53
CA PRO A 626 6.48 9.52 2.55
C PRO A 626 7.87 9.94 3.06
N SER A 627 8.90 9.08 2.98
CA SER A 627 10.19 9.35 3.60
C SER A 627 10.95 10.48 2.90
N HIS A 628 10.91 10.52 1.57
CA HIS A 628 11.46 11.59 0.74
C HIS A 628 10.38 12.50 0.14
N ARG A 629 9.10 12.27 0.46
CA ARG A 629 7.93 12.98 -0.08
C ARG A 629 7.85 12.93 -1.60
N LEU A 630 8.21 11.78 -2.18
CA LEU A 630 8.29 11.56 -3.62
C LEU A 630 7.03 10.87 -4.14
N LEU A 631 6.39 11.48 -5.15
CA LEU A 631 5.27 10.95 -5.91
C LEU A 631 5.77 10.49 -7.28
N ALA A 632 5.64 9.19 -7.57
CA ALA A 632 5.91 8.62 -8.88
C ALA A 632 4.61 8.51 -9.68
N MET A 633 4.61 9.03 -10.91
CA MET A 633 3.48 8.92 -11.83
C MET A 633 3.93 8.39 -13.19
N LEU A 634 3.28 7.33 -13.64
CA LEU A 634 3.46 6.74 -14.97
C LEU A 634 2.42 7.31 -15.94
N HIS A 635 2.84 8.28 -16.77
CA HIS A 635 2.00 8.92 -17.79
C HIS A 635 2.20 8.36 -19.21
N SER A 636 3.12 7.40 -19.37
CA SER A 636 3.47 6.79 -20.65
C SER A 636 4.05 5.40 -20.44
N ASP A 637 4.16 4.61 -21.51
CA ASP A 637 4.67 3.24 -21.43
C ASP A 637 6.13 3.12 -20.99
N ASN A 638 6.93 4.19 -21.09
CA ASN A 638 8.38 4.11 -20.93
C ASN A 638 8.96 5.13 -19.94
N LEU A 639 8.17 6.08 -19.42
CA LEU A 639 8.68 7.16 -18.57
C LEU A 639 7.84 7.30 -17.30
N ILE A 640 8.52 7.27 -16.16
CA ILE A 640 7.97 7.69 -14.86
C ILE A 640 8.46 9.10 -14.56
N ASP A 641 7.53 10.01 -14.26
CA ASP A 641 7.87 11.31 -13.68
C ASP A 641 7.82 11.24 -12.16
N LEU A 642 8.90 11.69 -11.51
CA LEU A 642 9.03 11.80 -10.07
C LEU A 642 8.82 13.26 -9.65
N TYR A 643 7.88 13.49 -8.73
CA TYR A 643 7.58 14.78 -8.16
C TYR A 643 7.84 14.79 -6.66
N ALA A 644 8.42 15.85 -6.11
CA ALA A 644 8.61 15.98 -4.67
C ALA A 644 7.71 17.07 -4.10
N PHE A 645 7.11 16.78 -2.95
CA PHE A 645 6.53 17.82 -2.11
C PHE A 645 7.62 18.53 -1.30
N ASN A 646 7.48 19.85 -1.18
CA ASN A 646 8.22 20.60 -0.17
C ASN A 646 7.81 20.17 1.25
N GLU A 647 8.57 20.57 2.28
CA GLU A 647 8.31 20.17 3.67
C GLU A 647 6.90 20.51 4.16
N SER A 648 6.30 21.58 3.63
CA SER A 648 4.94 22.01 3.98
C SER A 648 3.82 21.36 3.16
N TYR A 649 4.13 20.49 2.20
CA TYR A 649 3.20 19.87 1.25
C TYR A 649 2.36 20.85 0.42
N LYS A 650 2.79 22.12 0.32
CA LYS A 650 2.08 23.18 -0.42
C LYS A 650 2.51 23.27 -1.89
N VAL A 651 3.71 22.80 -2.19
CA VAL A 651 4.31 22.87 -3.54
C VAL A 651 4.75 21.48 -3.94
N LEU A 652 4.37 21.08 -5.16
CA LEU A 652 4.76 19.82 -5.80
C LEU A 652 5.57 20.14 -7.07
N GLU A 653 6.84 19.75 -7.10
CA GLU A 653 7.78 20.05 -8.20
C GLU A 653 8.32 18.77 -8.83
N ARG A 654 8.56 18.80 -10.14
CA ARG A 654 9.15 17.65 -10.83
C ARG A 654 10.64 17.60 -10.49
N VAL A 655 11.09 16.49 -9.92
CA VAL A 655 12.50 16.27 -9.54
C VAL A 655 13.26 15.60 -10.67
N GLN A 656 12.68 14.54 -11.24
CA GLN A 656 13.38 13.69 -12.20
C GLN A 656 12.38 12.94 -13.08
N THR A 657 12.80 12.58 -14.28
CA THR A 657 12.10 11.59 -15.12
C THR A 657 12.99 10.35 -15.24
N VAL A 658 12.41 9.17 -15.04
CA VAL A 658 13.10 7.88 -15.15
C VAL A 658 12.63 7.17 -16.41
N ASN A 659 13.57 6.83 -17.30
CA ASN A 659 13.29 6.03 -18.49
C ASN A 659 13.35 4.54 -18.15
N LEU A 660 12.27 3.79 -18.40
CA LEU A 660 12.13 2.39 -18.02
C LEU A 660 12.83 1.41 -18.98
N GLN A 661 13.31 1.87 -20.14
CA GLN A 661 13.96 1.02 -21.14
C GLN A 661 15.26 0.35 -20.66
N PHE A 662 15.87 0.82 -19.56
CA PHE A 662 17.03 0.15 -18.97
C PHE A 662 16.64 -1.06 -18.10
N LEU A 663 15.36 -1.22 -17.77
CA LEU A 663 14.84 -2.38 -17.07
C LEU A 663 14.46 -3.48 -18.08
N ARG A 664 14.54 -4.72 -17.62
CA ARG A 664 14.24 -5.93 -18.40
C ARG A 664 12.77 -6.38 -18.25
N VAL A 665 11.92 -5.54 -17.65
CA VAL A 665 10.46 -5.72 -17.55
C VAL A 665 9.76 -4.99 -18.69
N GLN A 666 8.58 -5.47 -19.12
CA GLN A 666 7.88 -4.93 -20.29
C GLN A 666 6.59 -4.17 -19.95
N SER A 667 6.26 -3.16 -20.76
CA SER A 667 4.96 -2.48 -20.72
C SER A 667 3.89 -3.30 -21.45
N PRO A 668 2.60 -3.32 -21.02
CA PRO A 668 2.03 -2.56 -19.90
C PRO A 668 2.45 -3.11 -18.53
N PHE A 669 2.79 -2.22 -17.61
CA PHE A 669 3.15 -2.64 -16.24
C PHE A 669 1.90 -2.98 -15.43
N TYR A 670 2.00 -4.01 -14.61
CA TYR A 670 0.94 -4.43 -13.70
C TYR A 670 0.97 -3.62 -12.39
N SER A 671 2.16 -3.37 -11.84
CA SER A 671 2.33 -2.67 -10.57
C SER A 671 3.63 -1.87 -10.50
N MET A 672 3.59 -0.77 -9.76
CA MET A 672 4.72 0.13 -9.52
C MET A 672 4.75 0.51 -8.05
N VAL A 673 5.93 0.41 -7.44
CA VAL A 673 6.17 0.84 -6.06
C VAL A 673 7.39 1.73 -6.00
N ILE A 674 7.26 2.87 -5.33
CA ILE A 674 8.39 3.70 -4.94
C ILE A 674 8.74 3.37 -3.49
N PHE A 675 10.01 3.13 -3.21
CA PHE A 675 10.47 2.83 -1.87
C PHE A 675 11.51 3.85 -1.41
N GLY A 676 11.39 4.21 -0.13
CA GLY A 676 12.23 5.20 0.54
C GLY A 676 13.47 4.63 1.20
N GLY A 677 14.03 5.42 2.14
CA GLY A 677 15.24 5.08 2.90
C GLY A 677 16.54 5.64 2.30
N ASP A 678 17.69 5.20 2.83
CA ASP A 678 19.00 5.71 2.40
C ASP A 678 19.27 5.47 0.90
N ASN A 679 18.76 4.35 0.37
CA ASN A 679 18.75 3.99 -1.05
C ASN A 679 17.31 3.95 -1.59
N HIS A 680 16.72 5.12 -1.86
CA HIS A 680 15.38 5.18 -2.45
C HIS A 680 15.39 4.77 -3.94
N GLY A 681 14.29 4.17 -4.38
CA GLY A 681 14.19 3.57 -5.71
C GLY A 681 12.77 3.27 -6.14
N LEU A 682 12.65 2.62 -7.29
CA LEU A 682 11.40 2.17 -7.88
C LEU A 682 11.48 0.68 -8.21
N ALA A 683 10.40 -0.04 -8.00
CA ALA A 683 10.22 -1.43 -8.37
C ALA A 683 9.02 -1.56 -9.31
N LEU A 684 9.19 -2.32 -10.38
CA LEU A 684 8.18 -2.54 -11.41
C LEU A 684 7.92 -4.02 -11.62
N ILE A 685 6.65 -4.33 -11.86
CA ILE A 685 6.16 -5.66 -12.18
C ILE A 685 5.40 -5.57 -13.51
N ASP A 686 5.74 -6.42 -14.47
CA ASP A 686 5.00 -6.55 -15.74
C ASP A 686 3.90 -7.61 -15.70
N GLN A 687 3.11 -7.72 -16.78
CA GLN A 687 2.00 -8.66 -16.88
C GLN A 687 2.46 -10.14 -16.85
N GLU A 688 3.70 -10.41 -17.25
CA GLU A 688 4.26 -11.77 -17.25
C GLU A 688 4.77 -12.20 -15.86
N GLY A 689 4.71 -11.31 -14.86
CA GLY A 689 5.25 -11.62 -13.55
C GLY A 689 6.76 -11.54 -13.49
N ARG A 690 7.37 -10.61 -14.20
CA ARG A 690 8.78 -10.26 -14.01
C ARG A 690 8.88 -9.04 -13.11
N LEU A 691 9.75 -9.12 -12.10
CA LEU A 691 10.01 -8.03 -11.16
C LEU A 691 11.45 -7.54 -11.35
N GLN A 692 11.61 -6.22 -11.43
CA GLN A 692 12.92 -5.58 -11.32
C GLN A 692 12.80 -4.23 -10.61
N SER A 693 13.77 -3.93 -9.76
CA SER A 693 13.88 -2.63 -9.10
C SER A 693 15.12 -1.87 -9.54
N SER A 694 15.11 -0.55 -9.33
CA SER A 694 16.24 0.32 -9.55
C SER A 694 16.32 1.42 -8.52
N PHE A 695 17.53 1.73 -8.06
CA PHE A 695 17.77 2.88 -7.20
C PHE A 695 17.83 4.16 -8.03
N ILE A 696 17.08 5.19 -7.62
CA ILE A 696 16.95 6.44 -8.38
C ILE A 696 18.30 7.16 -8.47
N ARG A 697 19.05 7.18 -7.36
CA ARG A 697 20.35 7.90 -7.27
C ARG A 697 21.50 7.15 -7.93
N SER A 698 21.70 5.87 -7.62
CA SER A 698 22.84 5.10 -8.15
C SER A 698 22.57 4.48 -9.52
N LYS A 699 21.30 4.45 -9.96
CA LYS A 699 20.83 3.73 -11.16
C LYS A 699 21.16 2.24 -11.15
N GLN A 700 21.53 1.69 -9.99
CA GLN A 700 21.77 0.26 -9.83
C GLN A 700 20.44 -0.47 -9.97
N VAL A 701 20.43 -1.51 -10.81
CA VAL A 701 19.28 -2.37 -11.03
C VAL A 701 19.40 -3.66 -10.24
N SER A 702 18.28 -4.19 -9.76
CA SER A 702 18.24 -5.53 -9.16
C SER A 702 18.45 -6.61 -10.22
N LYS A 703 18.68 -7.84 -9.74
CA LYS A 703 18.50 -9.02 -10.59
C LYS A 703 17.05 -9.05 -11.08
N LEU A 704 16.86 -9.48 -12.33
CA LEU A 704 15.54 -9.76 -12.88
C LEU A 704 15.02 -11.02 -12.18
N ILE A 705 13.81 -10.94 -11.66
CA ILE A 705 13.13 -12.08 -11.06
C ILE A 705 12.08 -12.54 -12.05
N GLU A 706 12.21 -13.78 -12.52
CA GLU A 706 11.29 -14.41 -13.46
C GLU A 706 10.32 -15.34 -12.71
N HIS A 707 9.18 -15.64 -13.32
CA HIS A 707 8.16 -16.56 -12.79
C HIS A 707 7.52 -16.12 -11.46
N LEU A 708 7.35 -14.82 -11.26
CA LEU A 708 6.46 -14.31 -10.21
C LEU A 708 5.02 -14.70 -10.57
N VAL A 709 4.48 -15.77 -9.99
CA VAL A 709 3.04 -16.09 -10.04
C VAL A 709 2.22 -14.93 -9.45
N ILE A 710 1.65 -14.10 -10.33
CA ILE A 710 0.76 -12.98 -9.96
C ILE A 710 -0.67 -13.49 -9.87
N ILE A 711 -1.30 -13.29 -8.71
CA ILE A 711 -2.76 -13.33 -8.55
C ILE A 711 -3.18 -11.93 -8.09
N GLY A 712 -4.28 -11.41 -8.62
CA GLY A 712 -4.84 -10.05 -8.46
C GLY A 712 -4.41 -9.20 -7.24
N ASN A 713 -4.21 -7.90 -7.51
CA ASN A 713 -3.94 -6.77 -6.60
C ASN A 713 -2.93 -6.98 -5.46
N THR A 714 -1.62 -6.87 -5.78
CA THR A 714 -0.55 -6.81 -4.77
C THR A 714 0.41 -5.63 -5.00
N LYS A 715 0.61 -4.81 -3.97
CA LYS A 715 1.74 -3.89 -3.84
C LYS A 715 2.84 -4.56 -3.01
N LEU A 716 3.69 -5.29 -3.72
CA LEU A 716 5.00 -5.86 -3.29
C LEU A 716 5.06 -6.61 -1.95
N VAL A 717 4.09 -7.50 -1.78
CA VAL A 717 4.29 -8.84 -1.22
C VAL A 717 3.59 -9.76 -2.22
N LYS A 718 4.31 -10.59 -2.99
CA LYS A 718 3.61 -11.63 -3.79
C LYS A 718 2.86 -12.47 -2.79
N VAL A 719 1.57 -12.76 -3.01
CA VAL A 719 0.79 -13.71 -2.20
C VAL A 719 0.20 -14.74 -3.18
N GLN A 720 0.77 -15.96 -3.28
CA GLN A 720 0.30 -17.00 -4.22
C GLN A 720 -0.70 -17.98 -3.60
N GLY A 721 -1.94 -17.95 -4.06
CA GLY A 721 -2.94 -19.02 -3.94
C GLY A 721 -2.50 -20.36 -4.56
N GLU A 722 -2.02 -21.35 -3.81
CA GLU A 722 -1.77 -22.72 -4.34
C GLU A 722 -2.98 -23.66 -4.20
N SER A 723 -4.00 -23.20 -3.50
CA SER A 723 -5.34 -23.76 -3.36
C SER A 723 -6.23 -22.60 -2.89
N SER A 724 -7.56 -22.75 -2.87
CA SER A 724 -8.50 -21.67 -2.49
C SER A 724 -8.23 -20.98 -1.14
N TYR A 725 -7.30 -21.51 -0.32
CA TYR A 725 -7.08 -21.09 1.07
C TYR A 725 -5.60 -20.93 1.48
N THR A 726 -4.62 -20.92 0.56
CA THR A 726 -3.20 -20.84 0.93
C THR A 726 -2.46 -19.85 0.05
N VAL A 727 -1.86 -18.81 0.64
CA VAL A 727 -1.35 -17.65 -0.08
C VAL A 727 0.10 -17.30 0.30
N LYS A 728 1.05 -17.33 -0.66
CA LYS A 728 2.52 -17.21 -0.41
C LYS A 728 3.11 -15.80 -0.47
N VAL A 729 3.53 -15.24 0.65
CA VAL A 729 4.22 -13.95 0.89
C VAL A 729 5.70 -13.98 0.42
N GLN A 730 6.10 -13.10 -0.51
CA GLN A 730 7.51 -12.86 -0.88
C GLN A 730 7.94 -11.41 -0.58
N THR A 731 9.18 -11.24 -0.09
CA THR A 731 9.71 -9.94 0.39
C THR A 731 11.03 -9.60 -0.28
N VAL A 732 11.22 -8.32 -0.64
CA VAL A 732 12.48 -7.76 -1.17
C VAL A 732 13.06 -6.77 -0.17
N LEU A 733 14.37 -6.84 0.09
CA LEU A 733 15.08 -5.84 0.87
C LEU A 733 15.34 -4.56 0.07
N THR A 734 14.89 -3.42 0.59
CA THR A 734 15.12 -2.12 -0.07
C THR A 734 16.58 -1.64 0.00
N ALA A 735 17.37 -2.16 0.95
CA ALA A 735 18.78 -1.77 1.12
C ALA A 735 19.66 -2.23 -0.06
N ASP A 736 19.41 -3.43 -0.58
CA ASP A 736 20.26 -4.13 -1.55
C ASP A 736 19.50 -4.96 -2.60
N ASN A 737 18.16 -4.89 -2.62
CA ASN A 737 17.27 -5.60 -3.53
C ASN A 737 17.33 -7.14 -3.45
N THR A 738 17.70 -7.68 -2.29
CA THR A 738 17.77 -9.14 -2.05
C THR A 738 16.40 -9.70 -1.73
N MET A 739 16.05 -10.83 -2.34
CA MET A 739 14.83 -11.58 -1.99
C MET A 739 15.05 -12.34 -0.69
N LEU A 740 14.06 -12.30 0.20
CA LEU A 740 14.02 -13.10 1.42
C LEU A 740 13.23 -14.40 1.20
N ALA A 741 13.34 -15.31 2.16
CA ALA A 741 12.61 -16.58 2.16
C ALA A 741 11.09 -16.38 2.03
N GLU A 742 10.42 -17.29 1.33
CA GLU A 742 8.98 -17.25 1.13
C GLU A 742 8.24 -17.63 2.42
N ALA A 743 7.16 -16.92 2.74
CA ALA A 743 6.25 -17.29 3.82
C ALA A 743 4.88 -17.69 3.26
N THR A 744 4.15 -18.55 3.98
CA THR A 744 2.82 -19.00 3.54
C THR A 744 1.76 -18.59 4.55
N LEU A 745 0.65 -18.03 4.06
CA LEU A 745 -0.47 -17.55 4.84
C LEU A 745 -1.72 -18.39 4.53
N LYS A 746 -2.43 -18.84 5.56
CA LYS A 746 -3.70 -19.57 5.35
C LYS A 746 -4.87 -18.58 5.37
N ILE A 747 -5.68 -18.61 4.32
CA ILE A 747 -6.88 -17.79 4.17
C ILE A 747 -8.10 -18.60 4.66
N PRO A 748 -9.01 -18.01 5.46
CA PRO A 748 -10.26 -18.64 5.84
C PRO A 748 -11.17 -18.94 4.63
N VAL A 749 -12.02 -19.97 4.76
CA VAL A 749 -12.90 -20.45 3.66
C VAL A 749 -13.84 -19.39 3.07
N VAL A 750 -14.13 -18.35 3.85
CA VAL A 750 -15.14 -17.32 3.53
C VAL A 750 -14.58 -16.16 2.69
N MET A 751 -13.27 -16.12 2.41
CA MET A 751 -12.62 -15.01 1.70
C MET A 751 -12.26 -15.39 0.25
N GLU A 752 -12.69 -14.58 -0.73
CA GLU A 752 -12.29 -14.74 -2.13
C GLU A 752 -11.07 -13.85 -2.45
N TRP A 753 -9.87 -14.43 -2.41
CA TRP A 753 -8.61 -13.68 -2.51
C TRP A 753 -8.48 -12.82 -3.78
N SER A 754 -9.02 -13.27 -4.91
CA SER A 754 -9.01 -12.55 -6.20
C SER A 754 -9.70 -11.19 -6.15
N ARG A 755 -10.59 -10.97 -5.17
CA ARG A 755 -11.37 -9.73 -5.00
C ARG A 755 -10.91 -8.90 -3.80
N CYS A 756 -9.90 -9.37 -3.08
CA CYS A 756 -9.39 -8.68 -1.91
C CYS A 756 -8.39 -7.59 -2.30
N SER A 757 -8.43 -6.46 -1.59
CA SER A 757 -7.33 -5.49 -1.63
C SER A 757 -6.33 -5.79 -0.51
N VAL A 758 -5.04 -5.65 -0.79
CA VAL A 758 -3.96 -6.00 0.14
C VAL A 758 -2.95 -4.86 0.21
N SER A 759 -2.57 -4.48 1.44
CA SER A 759 -1.53 -3.48 1.70
C SER A 759 -0.63 -3.93 2.84
N CYS A 760 0.68 -3.67 2.73
CA CYS A 760 1.67 -3.97 3.76
C CYS A 760 2.28 -2.68 4.30
N VAL A 761 2.22 -2.48 5.62
CA VAL A 761 2.76 -1.28 6.28
C VAL A 761 3.44 -1.64 7.59
N GLY A 762 4.72 -1.33 7.69
CA GLY A 762 5.57 -1.81 8.77
C GLY A 762 5.53 -3.34 8.84
N GLU A 763 5.23 -3.86 10.02
CA GLU A 763 5.07 -5.30 10.27
C GLU A 763 3.61 -5.77 10.09
N ASN A 764 2.71 -5.01 9.48
CA ASN A 764 1.31 -5.42 9.32
C ASN A 764 0.96 -5.61 7.85
N LEU A 765 0.57 -6.84 7.51
CA LEU A 765 -0.09 -7.18 6.25
C LEU A 765 -1.60 -7.09 6.46
N ILE A 766 -2.27 -6.23 5.70
CA ILE A 766 -3.68 -5.92 5.88
C ILE A 766 -4.41 -6.29 4.60
N CYS A 767 -5.50 -7.03 4.75
CA CYS A 767 -6.35 -7.48 3.66
C CYS A 767 -7.78 -7.01 3.92
N PHE A 768 -8.42 -6.48 2.89
CA PHE A 768 -9.82 -6.10 2.92
C PHE A 768 -10.58 -6.87 1.85
N ASP A 769 -11.61 -7.57 2.30
CA ASP A 769 -12.56 -8.25 1.44
C ASP A 769 -13.82 -7.37 1.33
N SER A 770 -14.05 -6.84 0.13
CA SER A 770 -15.20 -5.98 -0.16
C SER A 770 -16.52 -6.75 -0.16
N VAL A 771 -16.51 -8.08 -0.35
CA VAL A 771 -17.72 -8.91 -0.38
C VAL A 771 -18.16 -9.26 1.03
N SER A 772 -17.23 -9.70 1.90
CA SER A 772 -17.54 -10.03 3.30
C SER A 772 -17.44 -8.84 4.25
N THR A 773 -17.10 -7.65 3.71
CA THR A 773 -16.93 -6.39 4.44
C THR A 773 -16.06 -6.54 5.70
N ARG A 774 -14.97 -7.30 5.57
CA ARG A 774 -14.07 -7.65 6.69
C ARG A 774 -12.65 -7.22 6.37
N VAL A 775 -11.99 -6.63 7.38
CA VAL A 775 -10.57 -6.32 7.35
C VAL A 775 -9.85 -7.32 8.25
N ARG A 776 -8.81 -7.95 7.71
CA ARG A 776 -7.95 -8.87 8.45
C ARG A 776 -6.51 -8.39 8.44
N ILE A 777 -5.84 -8.57 9.56
CA ILE A 777 -4.46 -8.16 9.75
C ILE A 777 -3.62 -9.35 10.17
N TRP A 778 -2.46 -9.50 9.53
CA TRP A 778 -1.41 -10.42 9.93
C TRP A 778 -0.17 -9.64 10.33
N ASN A 779 0.51 -10.11 11.37
CA ASN A 779 1.83 -9.62 11.73
C ASN A 779 2.87 -10.31 10.85
N LEU A 780 3.64 -9.52 10.12
CA LEU A 780 4.72 -9.94 9.25
C LEU A 780 6.04 -9.78 10.02
N HIS A 781 6.55 -10.90 10.51
CA HIS A 781 7.88 -10.97 11.13
C HIS A 781 8.91 -11.22 10.05
N ILE A 782 9.79 -10.25 9.83
CA ILE A 782 10.91 -10.35 8.89
C ILE A 782 12.20 -10.34 9.70
N ALA A 783 12.84 -11.50 9.84
CA ALA A 783 14.22 -11.56 10.27
C ALA A 783 15.09 -11.59 9.01
N THR A 784 15.73 -10.47 8.72
CA THR A 784 16.86 -10.45 7.81
C THR A 784 18.03 -10.93 8.63
N GLY A 785 18.79 -11.94 8.23
CA GLY A 785 19.94 -12.48 8.97
C GLY A 785 21.11 -11.48 9.09
N LYS A 786 20.82 -10.19 8.90
CA LYS A 786 21.72 -9.06 9.07
C LYS A 786 21.78 -8.69 10.55
N MET A 787 23.03 -8.66 11.01
CA MET A 787 23.40 -8.33 12.37
C MET A 787 22.88 -6.97 12.84
N ALA A 788 21.96 -6.95 13.82
CA ALA A 788 21.71 -5.74 14.60
C ALA A 788 22.85 -5.55 15.62
N TRP A 789 23.63 -4.48 15.47
CA TRP A 789 24.77 -4.19 16.34
C TRP A 789 24.33 -3.39 17.56
N GLN A 790 24.39 -3.99 18.76
CA GLN A 790 24.45 -3.22 20.00
C GLN A 790 25.90 -2.83 20.28
N LEU A 791 26.24 -1.57 20.03
CA LEU A 791 27.53 -0.99 20.38
C LEU A 791 27.53 -0.64 21.87
N GLN A 792 28.27 -1.41 22.67
CA GLN A 792 28.67 -0.99 24.01
C GLN A 792 30.20 -0.87 24.01
N GLY A 793 30.71 0.30 24.37
CA GLY A 793 32.13 0.45 24.67
C GLY A 793 32.46 -0.37 25.90
N SER A 794 32.90 -1.61 25.70
CA SER A 794 33.45 -2.45 26.77
C SER A 794 34.95 -2.58 26.57
N GLN A 795 35.71 -2.15 27.57
CA GLN A 795 37.11 -2.53 27.71
C GLN A 795 37.17 -4.05 27.91
N THR A 796 37.38 -4.79 26.83
CA THR A 796 37.76 -6.19 26.92
C THR A 796 38.87 -6.50 25.93
N THR A 797 39.81 -7.29 26.43
CA THR A 797 41.02 -7.77 25.79
C THR A 797 40.78 -8.28 24.38
N LYS A 798 41.67 -7.93 23.43
CA LYS A 798 41.81 -8.63 22.14
C LYS A 798 41.68 -10.13 22.39
N GLY A 799 40.70 -10.75 21.72
CA GLY A 799 40.69 -12.20 21.52
C GLY A 799 42.04 -12.61 20.95
N GLU A 800 42.57 -13.72 21.43
CA GLU A 800 43.82 -14.30 20.96
C GLU A 800 43.80 -14.36 19.43
N SER A 801 44.83 -13.81 18.78
CA SER A 801 45.02 -14.01 17.34
C SER A 801 45.14 -15.52 17.11
N VAL A 802 44.36 -16.05 16.17
CA VAL A 802 44.55 -17.43 15.74
C VAL A 802 45.96 -17.50 15.14
N PRO A 803 46.89 -18.35 15.64
CA PRO A 803 48.29 -18.34 15.25
C PRO A 803 48.57 -18.48 13.74
N LEU A 804 47.59 -18.99 12.98
CA LEU A 804 47.65 -19.16 11.53
C LEU A 804 47.49 -17.86 10.73
N GLU A 805 46.86 -16.81 11.28
CA GLU A 805 46.64 -15.55 10.54
C GLU A 805 47.93 -14.73 10.36
N ASP A 806 48.97 -15.02 11.14
CA ASP A 806 50.31 -14.43 11.04
C ASP A 806 51.24 -15.26 10.11
N HIS A 807 50.73 -16.29 9.43
CA HIS A 807 51.50 -17.10 8.49
C HIS A 807 51.73 -16.34 7.17
N PRO A 808 52.93 -16.39 6.54
CA PRO A 808 53.20 -15.65 5.30
C PRO A 808 52.20 -15.86 4.16
N MET A 809 51.78 -17.10 3.95
CA MET A 809 50.76 -17.46 2.94
C MET A 809 49.35 -16.95 3.24
N TRP A 810 49.08 -16.45 4.45
CA TRP A 810 47.82 -15.76 4.75
C TRP A 810 47.66 -14.46 3.93
N SER A 811 48.74 -13.96 3.34
CA SER A 811 48.70 -12.91 2.30
C SER A 811 47.77 -13.29 1.12
N LEU A 812 47.55 -14.57 0.83
CA LEU A 812 46.59 -15.04 -0.19
C LEU A 812 45.13 -14.70 0.19
N PHE A 813 44.78 -14.77 1.47
CA PHE A 813 43.47 -14.32 1.94
C PHE A 813 43.31 -12.82 1.66
N HIS A 814 44.26 -12.01 2.11
CA HIS A 814 44.20 -10.55 1.94
C HIS A 814 44.27 -10.11 0.48
N LEU A 815 44.96 -10.87 -0.37
CA LEU A 815 44.99 -10.66 -1.82
C LEU A 815 43.58 -10.72 -2.40
N TYR A 816 42.88 -11.84 -2.20
CA TYR A 816 41.54 -12.03 -2.77
C TYR A 816 40.41 -11.35 -1.96
N GLU A 817 40.70 -10.95 -0.72
CA GLU A 817 39.87 -10.03 0.06
C GLU A 817 39.85 -8.63 -0.56
N LYS A 818 40.98 -8.15 -1.11
CA LYS A 818 41.11 -6.79 -1.66
C LYS A 818 40.93 -6.71 -3.19
N PHE A 819 41.26 -7.78 -3.90
CA PHE A 819 41.27 -7.83 -5.37
C PHE A 819 40.31 -8.88 -5.92
N PRO A 820 39.86 -8.70 -7.18
CA PRO A 820 39.18 -9.78 -7.87
C PRO A 820 40.14 -10.95 -8.14
N VAL A 821 39.62 -12.17 -8.14
CA VAL A 821 40.31 -13.32 -8.75
C VAL A 821 40.52 -13.02 -10.24
N GLN A 822 39.46 -12.56 -10.91
CA GLN A 822 39.51 -12.09 -12.29
C GLN A 822 38.65 -10.83 -12.42
N SER A 823 39.19 -9.78 -13.06
CA SER A 823 38.44 -8.54 -13.26
C SER A 823 37.32 -8.73 -14.29
N LEU A 824 36.29 -7.89 -14.22
CA LEU A 824 35.19 -7.91 -15.19
C LEU A 824 35.69 -7.64 -16.61
N VAL A 825 36.63 -6.69 -16.77
CA VAL A 825 37.26 -6.37 -18.06
C VAL A 825 37.99 -7.59 -18.64
N ALA A 826 38.81 -8.28 -17.84
CA ALA A 826 39.54 -9.47 -18.30
C ALA A 826 38.59 -10.62 -18.67
N THR A 827 37.49 -10.79 -17.91
CA THR A 827 36.46 -11.82 -18.19
C THR A 827 35.75 -11.56 -19.52
N SER A 828 35.39 -10.29 -19.80
CA SER A 828 34.62 -9.92 -20.99
C SER A 828 35.41 -10.00 -22.30
N THR A 829 36.73 -9.84 -22.23
CA THR A 829 37.61 -9.76 -23.40
C THR A 829 38.36 -11.05 -23.67
N GLY A 830 38.36 -12.00 -22.71
CA GLY A 830 39.19 -13.20 -22.75
C GLY A 830 40.69 -12.90 -22.67
N SER A 831 41.10 -11.64 -22.45
CA SER A 831 42.50 -11.23 -22.38
C SER A 831 43.01 -11.31 -20.94
N SER A 832 43.44 -12.50 -20.52
CA SER A 832 44.29 -12.63 -19.33
C SER A 832 45.75 -12.53 -19.77
N LEU A 833 46.55 -11.72 -19.07
CA LEU A 833 47.99 -11.61 -19.35
C LEU A 833 48.67 -12.98 -19.23
N VAL A 834 48.33 -13.69 -18.17
CA VAL A 834 48.86 -15.01 -17.89
C VAL A 834 47.79 -16.05 -18.19
N SER A 835 48.13 -17.02 -19.03
CA SER A 835 47.25 -18.14 -19.38
C SER A 835 47.33 -19.23 -18.31
N GLY A 836 46.19 -19.63 -17.75
CA GLY A 836 46.10 -20.74 -16.78
C GLY A 836 45.59 -20.35 -15.39
N ARG A 837 45.48 -21.34 -14.50
CA ARG A 837 45.17 -21.14 -13.08
C ARG A 837 46.44 -20.74 -12.32
N LEU A 838 46.28 -20.06 -11.19
CA LEU A 838 47.39 -19.85 -10.26
C LEU A 838 47.97 -21.21 -9.85
N GLN A 839 49.28 -21.30 -9.69
CA GLN A 839 50.01 -22.47 -9.25
C GLN A 839 50.96 -22.04 -8.14
N ILE A 840 50.73 -22.58 -6.95
CA ILE A 840 51.50 -22.29 -5.75
C ILE A 840 52.47 -23.43 -5.52
N HIS A 841 53.76 -23.16 -5.64
CA HIS A 841 54.80 -24.16 -5.48
C HIS A 841 55.38 -24.11 -4.07
N VAL A 842 55.47 -25.26 -3.42
CA VAL A 842 56.12 -25.41 -2.11
C VAL A 842 57.10 -26.58 -2.17
N SER A 843 58.32 -26.35 -1.71
CA SER A 843 59.37 -27.38 -1.61
C SER A 843 59.16 -28.26 -0.38
N GLY A 844 59.42 -29.56 -0.51
CA GLY A 844 59.37 -30.54 0.58
C GLY A 844 58.00 -31.20 0.77
N SER A 845 57.90 -32.49 0.44
CA SER A 845 56.65 -33.27 0.54
C SER A 845 56.08 -33.35 1.97
N ALA A 846 56.92 -33.25 2.99
CA ALA A 846 56.50 -33.21 4.39
C ALA A 846 55.59 -31.99 4.71
N ASN A 847 55.69 -30.92 3.92
CA ASN A 847 54.94 -29.68 4.14
C ASN A 847 53.51 -29.75 3.59
N LYS A 848 53.19 -30.77 2.78
CA LYS A 848 51.91 -30.87 2.06
C LYS A 848 50.70 -30.76 2.98
N ALA A 849 50.67 -31.53 4.07
CA ALA A 849 49.52 -31.57 4.97
C ALA A 849 49.28 -30.21 5.66
N ALA A 850 50.33 -29.61 6.21
CA ALA A 850 50.27 -28.32 6.90
C ALA A 850 49.82 -27.19 5.96
N VAL A 851 50.41 -27.11 4.75
CA VAL A 851 50.07 -26.09 3.77
C VAL A 851 48.67 -26.29 3.19
N THR A 852 48.27 -27.52 2.91
CA THR A 852 46.90 -27.81 2.41
C THR A 852 45.87 -27.34 3.44
N ASN A 853 46.05 -27.67 4.72
CA ASN A 853 45.14 -27.23 5.80
C ASN A 853 45.04 -25.70 5.88
N LEU A 854 46.17 -24.99 5.75
CA LEU A 854 46.18 -23.53 5.72
C LEU A 854 45.40 -22.98 4.53
N LEU A 855 45.60 -23.53 3.33
CA LEU A 855 44.92 -23.08 2.12
C LEU A 855 43.42 -23.40 2.16
N THR A 856 43.01 -24.53 2.74
CA THR A 856 41.60 -24.84 3.02
C THR A 856 40.97 -23.80 3.94
N LEU A 857 41.67 -23.41 5.00
CA LEU A 857 41.18 -22.36 5.92
C LEU A 857 41.06 -21.00 5.22
N VAL A 858 42.04 -20.64 4.38
CA VAL A 858 41.99 -19.44 3.54
C VAL A 858 40.80 -19.48 2.60
N MET A 859 40.58 -20.60 1.89
CA MET A 859 39.43 -20.77 0.98
C MET A 859 38.10 -20.67 1.71
N HIS A 860 37.97 -21.32 2.87
CA HIS A 860 36.76 -21.22 3.71
C HIS A 860 36.48 -19.76 4.13
N LYS A 861 37.51 -19.02 4.54
CA LYS A 861 37.36 -17.60 4.90
C LYS A 861 37.00 -16.73 3.69
N LEU A 862 37.57 -17.01 2.51
CA LEU A 862 37.23 -16.31 1.27
C LEU A 862 35.79 -16.56 0.83
N GLN A 863 35.27 -17.78 0.99
CA GLN A 863 33.87 -18.12 0.65
C GLN A 863 32.86 -17.27 1.42
N GLY A 864 33.19 -16.85 2.65
CA GLY A 864 32.38 -15.92 3.45
C GLY A 864 32.30 -14.48 2.89
N LEU A 865 33.11 -14.11 1.90
CA LEU A 865 33.15 -12.73 1.35
C LEU A 865 32.12 -12.46 0.24
N ASN A 866 31.29 -13.45 -0.12
CA ASN A 866 30.27 -13.34 -1.17
C ASN A 866 30.82 -12.83 -2.53
N LYS A 867 32.04 -13.26 -2.89
CA LYS A 867 32.71 -12.95 -4.17
C LYS A 867 32.62 -14.12 -5.13
N ASN A 868 32.73 -13.87 -6.43
CA ASN A 868 32.91 -14.94 -7.40
C ASN A 868 34.34 -15.52 -7.26
N LEU A 869 34.43 -16.69 -6.64
CA LEU A 869 35.68 -17.46 -6.46
C LEU A 869 35.79 -18.63 -7.44
N SER A 870 34.86 -18.81 -8.37
CA SER A 870 34.85 -19.96 -9.30
C SER A 870 36.16 -20.23 -10.06
N PRO A 871 37.00 -19.24 -10.41
CA PRO A 871 38.29 -19.51 -11.06
C PRO A 871 39.44 -19.82 -10.08
N LEU A 872 39.21 -19.81 -8.76
CA LEU A 872 40.22 -20.02 -7.73
C LEU A 872 39.92 -21.27 -6.90
N ASN A 873 40.87 -22.19 -6.82
CA ASN A 873 40.87 -23.23 -5.81
C ASN A 873 42.30 -23.45 -5.31
N LEU A 874 42.66 -22.79 -4.22
CA LEU A 874 44.03 -22.81 -3.70
C LEU A 874 44.53 -24.21 -3.35
N GLU A 875 43.64 -25.15 -3.04
CA GLU A 875 44.01 -26.56 -2.79
C GLU A 875 44.43 -27.28 -4.08
N ASP A 876 43.65 -27.11 -5.14
CA ASP A 876 43.96 -27.67 -6.47
C ASP A 876 45.16 -26.98 -7.11
N ASP A 877 45.37 -25.71 -6.76
CA ASP A 877 46.45 -24.86 -7.27
C ASP A 877 47.79 -25.15 -6.55
N LEU A 878 47.82 -25.95 -5.48
CA LEU A 878 49.02 -26.30 -4.73
C LEU A 878 49.83 -27.41 -5.40
N LYS A 879 51.10 -27.11 -5.75
CA LYS A 879 52.10 -28.06 -6.21
C LYS A 879 53.20 -28.24 -5.18
N VAL A 880 53.29 -29.45 -4.62
CA VAL A 880 54.34 -29.79 -3.64
C VAL A 880 55.43 -30.61 -4.30
N HIS A 881 56.68 -30.16 -4.17
CA HIS A 881 57.84 -30.81 -4.76
C HIS A 881 58.53 -31.74 -3.75
N THR A 882 58.94 -32.92 -4.20
CA THR A 882 59.63 -33.91 -3.36
C THR A 882 61.09 -33.53 -3.09
N SER A 883 61.74 -32.88 -4.05
CA SER A 883 63.07 -32.27 -3.89
C SER A 883 63.00 -30.95 -3.12
N GLY A 884 64.12 -30.57 -2.49
CA GLY A 884 64.28 -29.21 -1.92
C GLY A 884 64.35 -28.13 -3.00
N SER A 885 64.73 -28.50 -4.22
CA SER A 885 64.68 -27.61 -5.39
C SER A 885 63.36 -27.73 -6.15
N VAL A 886 62.86 -26.60 -6.63
CA VAL A 886 61.70 -26.49 -7.53
C VAL A 886 62.20 -26.47 -8.97
N SER A 887 61.78 -27.44 -9.78
CA SER A 887 62.09 -27.44 -11.21
C SER A 887 61.44 -26.24 -11.92
N TRP A 888 62.10 -25.69 -12.95
CA TRP A 888 61.56 -24.59 -13.76
C TRP A 888 60.16 -24.94 -14.29
N CYS A 889 59.20 -24.08 -13.95
CA CYS A 889 57.82 -24.16 -14.43
C CYS A 889 57.24 -22.75 -14.59
N GLY A 890 58.07 -21.85 -15.15
CA GLY A 890 57.66 -20.46 -15.42
C GLY A 890 56.43 -20.39 -16.34
N SER A 891 55.68 -19.30 -16.19
CA SER A 891 54.50 -19.02 -17.02
C SER A 891 54.96 -18.38 -18.33
N THR A 892 54.64 -18.98 -19.47
CA THR A 892 54.89 -18.38 -20.77
C THR A 892 53.94 -17.20 -21.00
N VAL A 893 54.49 -16.02 -21.24
CA VAL A 893 53.77 -14.76 -21.42
C VAL A 893 54.21 -14.05 -22.69
N ALA A 894 53.29 -13.33 -23.32
CA ALA A 894 53.61 -12.44 -24.42
C ALA A 894 54.32 -11.18 -23.89
N MET A 895 55.48 -10.85 -24.44
CA MET A 895 56.36 -9.81 -23.89
C MET A 895 55.72 -8.42 -23.85
N ALA A 896 55.07 -7.97 -24.93
CA ALA A 896 54.50 -6.61 -24.98
C ALA A 896 53.33 -6.39 -23.99
N PRO A 897 52.29 -7.25 -23.94
CA PRO A 897 51.26 -7.15 -22.90
C PRO A 897 51.83 -7.22 -21.48
N TRP A 898 52.87 -8.03 -21.27
CA TRP A 898 53.51 -8.19 -19.96
C TRP A 898 54.25 -6.93 -19.53
N VAL A 899 55.01 -6.31 -20.45
CA VAL A 899 55.70 -5.04 -20.20
C VAL A 899 54.69 -3.94 -19.92
N LEU A 900 53.57 -3.89 -20.68
CA LEU A 900 52.50 -2.94 -20.41
C LEU A 900 51.97 -3.10 -18.97
N GLU A 901 51.62 -4.32 -18.56
CA GLU A 901 51.12 -4.59 -17.19
C GLU A 901 52.16 -4.26 -16.11
N LEU A 902 53.46 -4.52 -16.34
CA LEU A 902 54.54 -4.13 -15.44
C LEU A 902 54.58 -2.61 -15.22
N VAL A 903 54.54 -1.84 -16.32
CA VAL A 903 54.63 -0.37 -16.31
C VAL A 903 53.41 0.26 -15.64
N VAL A 904 52.21 -0.28 -15.90
CA VAL A 904 50.94 0.30 -15.44
C VAL A 904 50.45 -0.29 -14.12
N PHE A 905 51.18 -1.24 -13.51
CA PHE A 905 50.73 -1.92 -12.31
C PHE A 905 50.48 -0.96 -11.14
N VAL A 906 51.46 -0.09 -10.87
CA VAL A 906 51.41 0.90 -9.78
C VAL A 906 50.64 2.13 -10.25
N PRO A 907 49.49 2.48 -9.62
CA PRO A 907 48.81 3.72 -9.95
C PRO A 907 49.69 4.94 -9.63
N VAL A 908 49.73 5.90 -10.55
CA VAL A 908 50.49 7.14 -10.43
C VAL A 908 49.61 8.21 -9.80
N GLN A 909 50.10 8.88 -8.77
CA GLN A 909 49.42 10.05 -8.20
C GLN A 909 49.71 11.26 -9.09
N ILE A 910 48.66 11.88 -9.62
CA ILE A 910 48.79 13.01 -10.56
C ILE A 910 48.36 14.34 -9.93
N CYS A 911 47.59 14.30 -8.85
CA CYS A 911 47.22 15.46 -8.07
C CYS A 911 47.13 15.13 -6.58
N ARG A 912 47.46 16.09 -5.71
CA ARG A 912 47.23 16.09 -4.26
C ARG A 912 46.10 17.05 -3.89
N ALA A 913 45.30 16.74 -2.88
CA ALA A 913 44.27 17.64 -2.37
C ALA A 913 44.76 18.32 -1.08
N ARG A 914 45.06 19.61 -1.13
CA ARG A 914 45.58 20.38 0.00
C ARG A 914 44.98 21.78 0.04
N ASP A 915 44.61 22.25 1.23
CA ASP A 915 44.09 23.62 1.46
C ASP A 915 42.94 24.01 0.51
N ASN A 916 42.02 23.06 0.25
CA ASN A 916 40.90 23.21 -0.67
C ASN A 916 41.32 23.55 -2.11
N GLN A 917 42.53 23.14 -2.50
CA GLN A 917 43.05 23.17 -3.87
C GLN A 917 43.53 21.79 -4.31
N LEU A 918 43.49 21.54 -5.62
CA LEU A 918 44.25 20.46 -6.22
C LEU A 918 45.62 20.99 -6.64
N ILE A 919 46.67 20.37 -6.13
CA ILE A 919 48.06 20.63 -6.49
C ILE A 919 48.48 19.54 -7.47
N LEU A 920 48.92 19.93 -8.67
CA LEU A 920 49.41 18.98 -9.66
C LEU A 920 50.75 18.41 -9.20
N LEU A 921 50.95 17.13 -9.47
CA LEU A 921 52.21 16.47 -9.23
C LEU A 921 52.89 16.17 -10.56
N ASN A 922 54.14 16.56 -10.69
CA ASN A 922 55.02 16.15 -11.78
C ASN A 922 56.09 15.23 -11.20
N ASN A 923 56.12 13.97 -11.64
CA ASN A 923 56.97 12.92 -11.08
C ASN A 923 56.88 12.79 -9.54
N GLY A 924 55.69 12.97 -8.98
CA GLY A 924 55.45 12.90 -7.54
C GLY A 924 55.81 14.16 -6.74
N HIS A 925 56.37 15.19 -7.37
CA HIS A 925 56.69 16.46 -6.74
C HIS A 925 55.63 17.53 -7.05
N GLU A 926 55.34 18.41 -6.09
CA GLU A 926 54.39 19.52 -6.29
C GLU A 926 54.89 20.44 -7.40
N GLU A 927 54.11 20.57 -8.48
CA GLU A 927 54.43 21.43 -9.60
C GLU A 927 53.67 22.75 -9.49
N ASN A 928 54.40 23.86 -9.39
CA ASN A 928 53.84 25.21 -9.46
C ASN A 928 53.48 25.56 -10.92
N SER A 929 52.47 24.89 -11.48
CA SER A 929 51.96 25.26 -12.80
C SER A 929 51.27 26.64 -12.72
N MET A 930 51.80 27.62 -13.45
CA MET A 930 51.24 28.98 -13.57
C MET A 930 50.11 29.06 -14.62
N GLY A 931 49.76 27.94 -15.26
CA GLY A 931 48.78 27.87 -16.34
C GLY A 931 47.37 28.16 -15.85
N THR A 932 46.66 29.05 -16.53
CA THR A 932 45.27 29.40 -16.19
C THR A 932 44.26 28.59 -16.99
N GLU A 933 44.67 28.07 -18.16
CA GLU A 933 43.83 27.28 -19.06
C GLU A 933 44.19 25.78 -19.10
N ALA A 934 43.21 24.96 -19.45
CA ALA A 934 43.33 23.49 -19.46
C ALA A 934 44.45 23.00 -20.39
N HIS A 935 44.60 23.58 -21.59
CA HIS A 935 45.61 23.14 -22.54
C HIS A 935 47.05 23.53 -22.13
N GLU A 936 47.23 24.54 -21.26
CA GLU A 936 48.53 24.92 -20.70
C GLU A 936 48.90 23.98 -19.55
N VAL A 937 47.93 23.67 -18.69
CA VAL A 937 48.06 22.72 -17.59
C VAL A 937 48.38 21.31 -18.11
N ALA A 938 47.70 20.87 -19.18
CA ALA A 938 47.94 19.56 -19.78
C ALA A 938 49.40 19.36 -20.24
N LYS A 939 50.08 20.44 -20.67
CA LYS A 939 51.48 20.39 -21.14
C LYS A 939 52.49 20.22 -20.01
N SER A 940 52.15 20.56 -18.76
CA SER A 940 53.05 20.39 -17.63
C SER A 940 52.93 19.00 -16.98
N ILE A 941 51.86 18.25 -17.28
CA ILE A 941 51.59 16.97 -16.65
C ILE A 941 52.35 15.83 -17.35
N CYS A 942 53.18 15.11 -16.59
CA CYS A 942 53.86 13.89 -17.03
C CYS A 942 53.50 12.72 -16.09
N PHE A 943 53.18 11.56 -16.67
CA PHE A 943 52.82 10.32 -15.97
C PHE A 943 53.94 9.28 -16.02
N GLY A 944 55.19 9.73 -16.19
CA GLY A 944 56.34 8.85 -16.43
C GLY A 944 56.17 8.03 -17.72
N PRO A 945 56.57 6.74 -17.73
CA PRO A 945 56.44 5.88 -18.90
C PRO A 945 55.01 5.79 -19.47
N ILE A 946 53.97 5.95 -18.64
CA ILE A 946 52.56 5.93 -19.07
C ILE A 946 52.25 7.05 -20.07
N SER A 947 52.87 8.24 -19.93
CA SER A 947 52.65 9.34 -20.87
C SER A 947 53.03 8.96 -22.29
N SER A 948 54.15 8.26 -22.47
CA SER A 948 54.57 7.82 -23.79
C SER A 948 53.68 6.71 -24.37
N VAL A 949 53.22 5.78 -23.52
CA VAL A 949 52.23 4.77 -23.93
C VAL A 949 50.98 5.45 -24.49
N LEU A 950 50.47 6.47 -23.82
CA LEU A 950 49.31 7.24 -24.27
C LEU A 950 49.59 8.03 -25.55
N GLN A 951 50.76 8.66 -25.68
CA GLN A 951 51.14 9.46 -26.86
C GLN A 951 51.26 8.63 -28.14
N HIS A 952 51.76 7.40 -28.03
CA HIS A 952 52.01 6.55 -29.19
C HIS A 952 50.85 5.59 -29.50
N TRP A 953 49.85 5.47 -28.62
CA TRP A 953 48.76 4.51 -28.82
C TRP A 953 47.89 4.86 -30.04
N GLY A 954 47.82 3.96 -31.01
CA GLY A 954 47.02 4.14 -32.23
C GLY A 954 45.57 3.64 -32.13
N GLY A 955 45.22 2.95 -31.03
CA GLY A 955 43.87 2.41 -30.81
C GLY A 955 42.94 3.36 -30.05
N PRO A 956 41.68 2.95 -29.79
CA PRO A 956 40.77 3.72 -28.94
C PRO A 956 41.30 3.88 -27.51
N VAL A 957 41.03 5.05 -26.92
CA VAL A 957 41.27 5.35 -25.51
C VAL A 957 39.93 5.66 -24.85
N VAL A 958 39.64 4.99 -23.73
CA VAL A 958 38.44 5.21 -22.92
C VAL A 958 38.88 5.64 -21.53
N VAL A 959 38.32 6.75 -21.04
CA VAL A 959 38.61 7.25 -19.69
C VAL A 959 37.46 6.85 -18.76
N LEU A 960 37.79 6.07 -17.73
CA LEU A 960 36.89 5.66 -16.65
C LEU A 960 37.25 6.42 -15.38
N THR A 961 36.32 7.22 -14.86
CA THR A 961 36.55 8.02 -13.65
C THR A 961 35.59 7.62 -12.55
N SER A 962 36.09 7.51 -11.33
CA SER A 962 35.27 7.25 -10.15
C SER A 962 35.32 8.46 -9.21
N MET A 963 34.16 9.09 -9.00
CA MET A 963 33.98 10.26 -8.13
C MET A 963 32.90 9.99 -7.08
N GLY A 964 33.09 10.44 -5.85
CA GLY A 964 32.07 10.33 -4.79
C GLY A 964 32.64 10.42 -3.38
N LYS A 965 31.77 10.37 -2.36
CA LYS A 965 32.14 10.50 -0.94
C LYS A 965 33.27 9.54 -0.54
N GLN A 966 34.18 9.98 0.32
CA GLN A 966 35.28 9.15 0.83
C GLN A 966 34.73 7.87 1.48
N SER A 967 35.50 6.78 1.42
CA SER A 967 35.18 5.51 2.09
C SER A 967 33.90 4.77 1.63
N THR A 968 33.40 5.07 0.43
CA THR A 968 32.24 4.37 -0.18
C THR A 968 32.61 3.12 -1.01
N GLY A 969 33.85 2.62 -0.88
CA GLY A 969 34.30 1.42 -1.63
C GLY A 969 34.69 1.66 -3.10
N LYS A 970 34.81 2.91 -3.56
CA LYS A 970 35.19 3.27 -4.94
C LYS A 970 36.41 2.51 -5.51
N SER A 971 37.55 2.61 -4.83
CA SER A 971 38.81 1.97 -5.23
C SER A 971 38.67 0.44 -5.30
N TYR A 972 37.84 -0.14 -4.43
CA TYR A 972 37.52 -1.57 -4.46
C TYR A 972 36.76 -1.93 -5.74
N TYR A 973 35.71 -1.18 -6.09
CA TYR A 973 34.97 -1.40 -7.35
C TYR A 973 35.86 -1.21 -8.60
N LEU A 974 36.73 -0.20 -8.62
CA LEU A 974 37.67 0.00 -9.73
C LEU A 974 38.61 -1.19 -9.91
N ASN A 975 39.15 -1.74 -8.81
CA ASN A 975 40.00 -2.92 -8.88
C ASN A 975 39.21 -4.14 -9.37
N HIS A 976 37.98 -4.33 -8.90
CA HIS A 976 37.12 -5.44 -9.31
C HIS A 976 36.66 -5.33 -10.78
N LEU A 977 36.44 -4.11 -11.27
CA LEU A 977 36.06 -3.84 -12.66
C LEU A 977 37.26 -4.01 -13.60
N THR A 978 38.38 -3.36 -13.30
CA THR A 978 39.50 -3.16 -14.25
C THR A 978 40.71 -4.05 -13.99
N GLY A 979 40.84 -4.62 -12.79
CA GLY A 979 42.05 -5.35 -12.36
C GLY A 979 43.16 -4.44 -11.83
N SER A 980 42.87 -3.15 -11.59
CA SER A 980 43.80 -2.16 -11.03
C SER A 980 44.26 -2.46 -9.59
N SER A 981 45.25 -1.69 -9.12
CA SER A 981 45.90 -1.85 -7.80
C SER A 981 45.70 -0.67 -6.84
N PHE A 982 44.55 0.03 -6.86
CA PHE A 982 44.32 1.23 -6.04
C PHE A 982 44.16 0.95 -4.51
N ALA A 983 43.74 -0.24 -4.07
CA ALA A 983 43.12 -0.40 -2.74
C ALA A 983 43.93 -1.14 -1.67
N ILE A 984 45.28 -1.17 -1.73
CA ILE A 984 46.04 -1.91 -0.70
C ILE A 984 46.37 -1.11 0.55
N SER A 985 46.58 0.21 0.49
CA SER A 985 46.76 1.00 1.71
C SER A 985 45.60 1.98 1.89
N GLY A 986 44.99 1.92 3.07
CA GLY A 986 43.87 2.79 3.46
C GLY A 986 44.22 4.28 3.49
N ALA A 987 45.50 4.63 3.29
CA ALA A 987 46.04 5.99 3.32
C ALA A 987 46.48 6.56 1.95
N ARG A 988 46.67 5.74 0.88
CA ARG A 988 47.24 6.25 -0.40
C ARG A 988 46.19 6.90 -1.30
N CYS A 989 45.14 6.18 -1.65
CA CYS A 989 44.09 6.71 -2.53
C CYS A 989 43.05 7.56 -1.78
N THR A 990 43.43 8.18 -0.66
CA THR A 990 42.61 9.15 0.07
C THR A 990 43.01 10.58 -0.18
N ASP A 991 44.18 10.80 -0.79
CA ASP A 991 44.72 12.10 -1.09
C ASP A 991 44.82 12.31 -2.61
N GLY A 992 43.89 13.12 -3.15
CA GLY A 992 43.95 13.64 -4.51
C GLY A 992 43.44 12.70 -5.61
N VAL A 993 44.16 12.68 -6.74
CA VAL A 993 43.77 11.96 -7.97
C VAL A 993 44.86 10.97 -8.37
N TRP A 994 44.47 9.73 -8.57
CA TRP A 994 45.35 8.63 -8.95
C TRP A 994 44.94 8.06 -10.31
N LEU A 995 45.92 7.73 -11.14
CA LEU A 995 45.77 7.27 -12.52
C LEU A 995 46.44 5.91 -12.71
N THR A 996 45.79 5.02 -13.45
CA THR A 996 46.43 3.84 -14.03
C THR A 996 45.84 3.57 -15.41
N VAL A 997 46.51 2.74 -16.21
CA VAL A 997 46.04 2.35 -17.54
C VAL A 997 45.89 0.83 -17.59
N ARG A 998 44.87 0.34 -18.30
CA ARG A 998 44.62 -1.10 -18.52
C ARG A 998 44.28 -1.36 -19.96
N LEU A 999 44.67 -2.51 -20.48
CA LEU A 999 44.26 -2.94 -21.82
C LEU A 999 42.90 -3.64 -21.77
N MET A 1000 41.96 -3.25 -22.63
CA MET A 1000 40.66 -3.87 -22.82
C MET A 1000 40.47 -4.22 -24.29
N GLY A 1001 40.85 -5.45 -24.67
CA GLY A 1001 40.87 -5.85 -26.08
C GLY A 1001 41.85 -4.98 -26.88
N LYS A 1002 41.32 -4.15 -27.80
CA LYS A 1002 42.12 -3.19 -28.59
C LYS A 1002 42.08 -1.75 -28.04
N CYS A 1003 41.46 -1.54 -26.89
CA CYS A 1003 41.26 -0.23 -26.27
C CYS A 1003 42.18 -0.05 -25.06
N LEU A 1004 42.80 1.12 -24.89
CA LEU A 1004 43.37 1.50 -23.60
C LEU A 1004 42.28 2.11 -22.72
N LEU A 1005 42.18 1.60 -21.51
CA LEU A 1005 41.30 2.09 -20.46
C LEU A 1005 42.13 2.90 -19.46
N VAL A 1006 41.97 4.21 -19.47
CA VAL A 1006 42.56 5.12 -18.46
C VAL A 1006 41.63 5.15 -17.27
N VAL A 1007 42.10 4.74 -16.09
CA VAL A 1007 41.29 4.62 -14.88
C VAL A 1007 41.72 5.69 -13.88
N LEU A 1008 40.79 6.53 -13.45
CA LEU A 1008 41.02 7.60 -12.48
C LEU A 1008 40.24 7.33 -11.18
N ASP A 1009 40.95 7.26 -10.05
CA ASP A 1009 40.36 7.26 -8.70
C ASP A 1009 40.52 8.65 -8.07
N LEU A 1010 39.39 9.33 -7.87
CA LEU A 1010 39.34 10.67 -7.28
C LEU A 1010 38.84 10.60 -5.83
N LYS A 1011 39.66 11.07 -4.88
CA LYS A 1011 39.24 11.26 -3.49
C LYS A 1011 39.59 12.66 -2.98
N ALA A 1012 38.58 13.52 -3.13
CA ALA A 1012 38.30 14.71 -2.34
C ALA A 1012 36.79 14.97 -2.54
N TRP A 1013 36.09 15.59 -1.59
CA TRP A 1013 35.05 16.61 -1.83
C TRP A 1013 34.14 16.84 -0.61
N ASP A 1014 34.01 18.12 -0.27
CA ASP A 1014 32.71 18.79 -0.15
C ASP A 1014 32.62 20.14 -0.93
N HIS A 1015 33.71 20.72 -1.51
CA HIS A 1015 33.65 22.09 -2.08
C HIS A 1015 34.42 22.43 -3.39
N LEU A 1016 34.99 21.49 -4.15
CA LEU A 1016 35.94 21.79 -5.27
C LEU A 1016 35.37 21.58 -6.70
N SER A 1017 34.42 22.39 -7.17
CA SER A 1017 33.73 22.13 -8.46
C SER A 1017 34.37 22.67 -9.74
N VAL A 1018 35.29 23.66 -9.68
CA VAL A 1018 35.76 24.39 -10.88
C VAL A 1018 37.09 23.87 -11.44
N ARG A 1019 38.11 23.63 -10.59
CA ARG A 1019 39.43 23.12 -11.05
C ARG A 1019 39.40 21.65 -11.46
N LEU A 1020 38.58 20.80 -10.82
CA LEU A 1020 38.40 19.41 -11.22
C LEU A 1020 37.82 19.27 -12.64
N LYS A 1021 36.84 20.12 -13.00
CA LYS A 1021 36.30 20.14 -14.37
C LYS A 1021 37.38 20.46 -15.40
N ARG A 1022 38.34 21.33 -15.07
CA ARG A 1022 39.46 21.66 -15.95
C ARG A 1022 40.44 20.50 -16.10
N ILE A 1023 40.86 19.88 -15.00
CA ILE A 1023 41.75 18.69 -15.05
C ILE A 1023 41.06 17.52 -15.79
N TYR A 1024 39.77 17.30 -15.56
CA TYR A 1024 38.98 16.32 -16.32
C TYR A 1024 38.94 16.64 -17.82
N PHE A 1025 38.77 17.91 -18.21
CA PHE A 1025 38.88 18.38 -19.60
C PHE A 1025 40.30 18.35 -20.18
N CYS A 1026 41.35 18.33 -19.35
CA CYS A 1026 42.73 18.17 -19.80
C CYS A 1026 43.07 16.71 -20.11
N LEU A 1027 42.47 15.79 -19.35
CA LEU A 1027 42.74 14.35 -19.41
C LEU A 1027 41.88 13.62 -20.45
N CYS A 1028 40.73 14.19 -20.82
CA CYS A 1028 39.89 13.76 -21.94
C CYS A 1028 40.23 14.59 -23.18
#